data_AF-A0A0F9HSV9-F1
#
_entry.id   AF-A0A0F9HSV9-F1
#
_cell.length_a   1.000
_cell.length_b   1.000
_cell.length_c   1.000
_cell.angle_alpha   90.00
_cell.angle_beta   90.00
_cell.angle_gamma   90.00
#
_symmetry.space_group_name_H-M   'P 1'
#
loop_
_entity.id
_entity.type
_entity.pdbx_description
1 polymer ?
#
loop_
_entity_poly.entity_id
_entity_poly.type
_entity_poly.pdbx_seq_one_letter_code
_entity_poly.pdbx_strand_id
1 'polypeptide(L)'
;LEAEKPVEPTEVAPAPLEGATKRVFSRIETESAELGIKEKIRQGWHKFNVRMIDDLYAINQFVKEFNKGGVELSIEENPYVAARLLKGITGKVNTFLEQGTFGKKFWKTEKGKAVPNYTGESLESILREVRQPTDWQDFSTYMVSRRTVELTARDIETGISIDDANNAITDLESRHKNFPDLAKRLNKYQDSLLVYANEMGLLSSDLLAKLRKNADYVPFYRVFNELQSRGFMGKKMADIANPIKRIKGSEREIINPLESIVKNTYVMISAADRNNVGIMLANLVDQNPELVDVFERVPTPITKVAQTSAKELGVEIEGMTEVDMEQVVDIFRPSFFVPGNEVTVLVDGKKQFYKVDKDLRDALLNLTREDIGMMGKILSAPAKWLRAGAILSPDFMARNPARDQLSAFSFSNYGFLPGFDFLRGIGSILKKDANYELFRSSGAEHAMMVSMDREYLQKSFKEITEGKKFTSYIKHPIEVLRLGSEFGERATRLGEFKKGIARGVTPTEAGLAAREVTLDFAKAGTTAHWANRYIPFFNATIRGWDKMIISFKEHPTRTSAKVFMGITLPSILLYLVNRDDPRWDEIPQWQKDLFWIVFVSPPPKNYADMTEEEKADYFGFWSQIKSGIYRIPKPFELGILFGSVPERFLEYLDKRDPELLKGTLLSAVEMGSPGFIPQALLPIIENLANFNFFKGREIVPRSRQDLPPELQYTRYTTTVSKEVGKLINYSPAKIDNLINAWTGGLGRYATNILDAILEGTGISPSIPEPSSTLADVPVLKAFVVRDPFGAQNESVNKFYEKLEDYQKNEKALKEFLKTGDIIKFNELKEKHPELLFFYDFKNDVAYSASARYLRSVARDLSELRKKEDEIFRHKTMSSEEKRLKIDEIDRLKVGVAKRALALFPAEEPIVLEKQLFDASNQLGDVLNDVPLLSREKPDIYNMLDLSREYK
;
A
#
# COMPACT_ATOMS: atom_id res chain seq x y z
N LEU A 1 58.13 -47.22 39.10
CA LEU A 1 58.94 -47.58 37.91
C LEU A 1 58.61 -49.01 37.58
N GLU A 2 57.64 -49.23 36.69
CA GLU A 2 57.49 -50.47 35.93
C GLU A 2 56.60 -50.15 34.73
N ALA A 3 57.09 -50.54 33.55
CA ALA A 3 56.55 -50.21 32.25
C ALA A 3 55.79 -51.42 31.70
N GLU A 4 54.56 -51.23 31.21
CA GLU A 4 53.91 -52.19 30.33
C GLU A 4 53.89 -51.70 28.89
N LYS A 5 54.27 -52.63 28.01
CA LYS A 5 54.47 -52.52 26.56
C LYS A 5 53.15 -52.62 25.76
N PRO A 6 53.14 -52.22 24.48
CA PRO A 6 51.93 -52.08 23.67
C PRO A 6 51.37 -53.42 23.17
N VAL A 7 50.04 -53.49 23.01
CA VAL A 7 49.31 -54.60 22.37
C VAL A 7 49.17 -54.31 20.87
N GLU A 8 49.58 -55.26 20.03
CA GLU A 8 49.44 -55.23 18.57
C GLU A 8 47.97 -55.32 18.11
N PRO A 9 47.60 -54.70 16.97
CA PRO A 9 46.28 -54.85 16.37
C PRO A 9 46.20 -56.15 15.56
N THR A 10 45.40 -57.11 16.01
CA THR A 10 44.96 -58.25 15.18
C THR A 10 43.46 -58.14 14.92
N GLU A 11 43.12 -57.85 13.67
CA GLU A 11 42.04 -58.44 12.85
C GLU A 11 41.69 -57.46 11.73
N VAL A 12 42.25 -57.70 10.55
CA VAL A 12 41.83 -57.03 9.31
C VAL A 12 40.42 -57.52 9.00
N ALA A 13 39.43 -56.63 9.12
CA ALA A 13 38.06 -56.91 8.72
C ALA A 13 38.03 -57.41 7.26
N PRO A 14 37.28 -58.49 6.96
CA PRO A 14 37.23 -59.05 5.62
C PRO A 14 36.73 -57.99 4.63
N ALA A 15 37.39 -57.92 3.47
CA ALA A 15 37.03 -56.99 2.41
C ALA A 15 35.53 -57.15 2.05
N PRO A 16 34.77 -56.04 1.91
CA PRO A 16 33.35 -56.13 1.61
C PRO A 16 33.14 -56.91 0.31
N LEU A 17 32.30 -57.96 0.36
CA LEU A 17 31.93 -58.76 -0.81
C LEU A 17 31.50 -57.85 -1.95
N GLU A 18 32.16 -57.97 -3.10
CA GLU A 18 31.89 -57.14 -4.27
C GLU A 18 30.39 -57.22 -4.65
N GLY A 19 29.78 -56.06 -4.85
CA GLY A 19 28.35 -55.94 -5.12
C GLY A 19 27.41 -56.07 -3.91
N ALA A 20 27.91 -56.20 -2.67
CA ALA A 20 27.07 -56.18 -1.46
C ALA A 20 26.24 -54.89 -1.36
N THR A 21 26.85 -53.74 -1.64
CA THR A 21 26.16 -52.44 -1.72
C THR A 21 25.06 -52.44 -2.77
N LYS A 22 25.31 -53.07 -3.93
CA LYS A 22 24.33 -53.18 -5.01
C LYS A 22 23.15 -54.07 -4.63
N ARG A 23 23.40 -55.18 -3.91
CA ARG A 23 22.36 -56.09 -3.40
C ARG A 23 21.50 -55.42 -2.32
N VAL A 24 22.12 -54.67 -1.42
CA VAL A 24 21.40 -53.86 -0.41
C VAL A 24 20.60 -52.76 -1.11
N PHE A 25 21.21 -52.02 -2.05
CA PHE A 25 20.53 -50.98 -2.82
C PHE A 25 19.34 -51.50 -3.63
N SER A 26 19.45 -52.68 -4.25
CA SER A 26 18.34 -53.32 -4.99
C SER A 26 17.18 -53.81 -4.12
N ARG A 27 17.37 -53.84 -2.79
CA ARG A 27 16.34 -54.18 -1.79
C ARG A 27 15.76 -52.93 -1.12
N ILE A 28 16.30 -51.75 -1.40
CA ILE A 28 15.79 -50.47 -0.91
C ILE A 28 14.97 -49.86 -2.05
N GLU A 29 13.66 -49.76 -1.85
CA GLU A 29 12.77 -49.03 -2.74
C GLU A 29 13.06 -47.52 -2.56
N THR A 30 13.90 -46.95 -3.43
CA THR A 30 14.17 -45.51 -3.50
C THR A 30 13.36 -44.83 -4.59
N GLU A 31 12.08 -45.19 -4.73
CA GLU A 31 11.11 -44.31 -5.37
C GLU A 31 10.38 -43.57 -4.24
N SER A 32 10.63 -42.26 -4.09
CA SER A 32 9.69 -41.42 -3.36
C SER A 32 8.36 -41.56 -4.10
N ALA A 33 7.40 -42.27 -3.50
CA ALA A 33 6.09 -42.48 -4.09
C ALA A 33 5.62 -41.19 -4.76
N GLU A 34 5.38 -41.22 -6.09
CA GLU A 34 4.90 -40.03 -6.78
C GLU A 34 3.65 -39.55 -6.05
N LEU A 35 3.74 -38.36 -5.43
CA LEU A 35 2.63 -37.79 -4.69
C LEU A 35 1.39 -37.82 -5.60
N GLY A 36 0.30 -38.40 -5.11
CA GLY A 36 -0.95 -38.45 -5.85
C GLY A 36 -1.36 -37.03 -6.26
N ILE A 37 -2.05 -36.89 -7.41
CA ILE A 37 -2.43 -35.59 -8.00
C ILE A 37 -3.08 -34.65 -6.96
N LYS A 38 -3.93 -35.19 -6.07
CA LYS A 38 -4.57 -34.42 -4.98
C LYS A 38 -3.55 -33.84 -4.00
N GLU A 39 -2.52 -34.60 -3.64
CA GLU A 39 -1.48 -34.16 -2.71
C GLU A 39 -0.54 -33.14 -3.35
N LYS A 40 -0.20 -33.32 -4.64
CA LYS A 40 0.52 -32.30 -5.44
C LYS A 40 -0.25 -30.98 -5.49
N ILE A 41 -1.58 -31.02 -5.70
CA ILE A 41 -2.45 -29.83 -5.69
C ILE A 41 -2.48 -29.19 -4.29
N ARG A 42 -2.65 -29.99 -3.23
CA ARG A 42 -2.69 -29.50 -1.84
C ARG A 42 -1.39 -28.79 -1.47
N GLN A 43 -0.25 -29.39 -1.78
CA GLN A 43 1.07 -28.79 -1.55
C GLN A 43 1.30 -27.54 -2.40
N GLY A 44 0.87 -27.55 -3.67
CA GLY A 44 0.91 -26.37 -4.54
C GLY A 44 0.10 -25.20 -3.96
N TRP A 45 -1.12 -25.48 -3.49
CA TRP A 45 -1.98 -24.50 -2.84
C TRP A 45 -1.39 -23.96 -1.54
N HIS A 46 -0.83 -24.83 -0.69
CA HIS A 46 -0.13 -24.42 0.53
C HIS A 46 1.03 -23.47 0.22
N LYS A 47 1.92 -23.87 -0.70
CA LYS A 47 3.06 -23.04 -1.12
C LYS A 47 2.63 -21.71 -1.71
N PHE A 48 1.55 -21.70 -2.51
CA PHE A 48 0.98 -20.46 -3.03
C PHE A 48 0.53 -19.54 -1.90
N ASN A 49 -0.21 -20.07 -0.90
CA ASN A 49 -0.66 -19.26 0.23
C ASN A 49 0.51 -18.71 1.06
N VAL A 50 1.49 -19.53 1.42
CA VAL A 50 2.68 -19.09 2.18
C VAL A 50 3.48 -18.02 1.42
N ARG A 51 3.68 -18.21 0.11
CA ARG A 51 4.53 -17.33 -0.70
C ARG A 51 3.83 -16.06 -1.16
N MET A 52 2.54 -16.12 -1.45
CA MET A 52 1.81 -15.02 -2.10
C MET A 52 0.82 -14.34 -1.15
N ILE A 53 0.10 -15.10 -0.32
CA ILE A 53 -1.08 -14.61 0.41
C ILE A 53 -0.73 -14.18 1.84
N ASP A 54 -0.02 -15.04 2.57
CA ASP A 54 0.18 -14.89 4.01
C ASP A 54 1.39 -15.70 4.50
N ASP A 55 2.41 -14.99 4.97
CA ASP A 55 3.60 -15.54 5.61
C ASP A 55 3.30 -16.30 6.90
N LEU A 56 2.15 -16.05 7.55
CA LEU A 56 1.69 -16.78 8.73
C LEU A 56 0.73 -17.93 8.39
N TYR A 57 0.56 -18.28 7.11
CA TYR A 57 -0.36 -19.32 6.69
C TYR A 57 -0.05 -20.68 7.31
N ALA A 58 1.23 -21.03 7.47
CA ALA A 58 1.65 -22.26 8.13
C ALA A 58 1.16 -22.35 9.59
N ILE A 59 1.23 -21.23 10.34
CA ILE A 59 0.68 -21.14 11.71
C ILE A 59 -0.85 -21.29 11.68
N ASN A 60 -1.54 -20.69 10.70
CA ASN A 60 -2.99 -20.85 10.55
C ASN A 60 -3.39 -22.31 10.26
N GLN A 61 -2.63 -23.00 9.39
CA GLN A 61 -2.88 -24.42 9.12
C GLN A 61 -2.62 -25.27 10.36
N PHE A 62 -1.55 -25.00 11.10
CA PHE A 62 -1.24 -25.67 12.36
C PHE A 62 -2.42 -25.57 13.36
N VAL A 63 -2.99 -24.37 13.53
CA VAL A 63 -4.18 -24.15 14.37
C VAL A 63 -5.42 -24.88 13.83
N LYS A 64 -5.61 -24.92 12.50
CA LYS A 64 -6.74 -25.63 11.90
C LYS A 64 -6.63 -27.15 12.08
N GLU A 65 -5.43 -27.70 11.98
CA GLU A 65 -5.19 -29.12 12.28
C GLU A 65 -5.45 -29.42 13.76
N PHE A 66 -5.02 -28.55 14.68
CA PHE A 66 -5.38 -28.67 16.10
C PHE A 66 -6.90 -28.73 16.32
N ASN A 67 -7.65 -27.78 15.73
CA ASN A 67 -9.10 -27.69 15.91
C ASN A 67 -9.87 -28.89 15.33
N LYS A 68 -9.30 -29.67 14.40
CA LYS A 68 -9.94 -30.92 13.92
C LYS A 68 -10.08 -31.96 15.03
N GLY A 69 -9.26 -31.88 16.08
CA GLY A 69 -9.39 -32.68 17.29
C GLY A 69 -10.63 -32.36 18.15
N GLY A 70 -11.48 -31.40 17.72
CA GLY A 70 -12.75 -31.08 18.38
C GLY A 70 -12.65 -30.05 19.50
N VAL A 71 -11.45 -29.53 19.78
CA VAL A 71 -11.21 -28.44 20.75
C VAL A 71 -11.12 -27.12 19.99
N GLU A 72 -12.07 -26.21 20.23
CA GLU A 72 -12.06 -24.87 19.64
C GLU A 72 -11.31 -23.91 20.56
N LEU A 73 -10.19 -23.36 20.07
CA LEU A 73 -9.37 -22.40 20.82
C LEU A 73 -10.07 -21.06 20.95
N SER A 74 -9.97 -20.44 22.13
CA SER A 74 -10.33 -19.04 22.27
C SER A 74 -9.40 -18.15 21.42
N ILE A 75 -9.91 -16.98 21.00
CA ILE A 75 -9.11 -16.03 20.20
C ILE A 75 -7.85 -15.57 20.94
N GLU A 76 -7.87 -15.53 22.27
CA GLU A 76 -6.74 -15.12 23.10
C GLU A 76 -5.66 -16.21 23.21
N GLU A 77 -6.00 -17.47 22.96
CA GLU A 77 -5.09 -18.62 22.97
C GLU A 77 -4.58 -19.00 21.58
N ASN A 78 -5.10 -18.36 20.53
CA ASN A 78 -4.80 -18.69 19.16
C ASN A 78 -3.43 -18.10 18.71
N PRO A 79 -2.40 -18.93 18.45
CA PRO A 79 -1.07 -18.44 18.08
C PRO A 79 -1.04 -17.70 16.74
N TYR A 80 -1.94 -18.03 15.79
CA TYR A 80 -2.06 -17.29 14.54
C TYR A 80 -2.60 -15.87 14.77
N VAL A 81 -3.58 -15.71 15.66
CA VAL A 81 -4.09 -14.38 16.04
C VAL A 81 -3.02 -13.58 16.77
N ALA A 82 -2.33 -14.18 17.74
CA ALA A 82 -1.23 -13.52 18.46
C ALA A 82 -0.11 -13.07 17.49
N ALA A 83 0.31 -13.94 16.56
CA ALA A 83 1.30 -13.60 15.54
C ALA A 83 0.82 -12.49 14.57
N ARG A 84 -0.49 -12.45 14.25
CA ARG A 84 -1.07 -11.39 13.42
C ARG A 84 -1.05 -10.04 14.14
N LEU A 85 -1.50 -10.01 15.40
CA LEU A 85 -1.57 -8.78 16.21
C LEU A 85 -0.17 -8.26 16.58
N LEU A 86 0.82 -9.16 16.71
CA LEU A 86 2.23 -8.80 16.88
C LEU A 86 2.75 -7.89 15.75
N LYS A 87 2.21 -7.98 14.53
CA LYS A 87 2.59 -7.04 13.44
C LYS A 87 2.23 -5.58 13.77
N GLY A 88 1.38 -5.34 14.78
CA GLY A 88 1.04 -4.02 15.31
C GLY A 88 1.67 -3.68 16.68
N ILE A 89 2.78 -4.31 17.05
CA ILE A 89 3.43 -4.17 18.37
C ILE A 89 3.75 -2.73 18.79
N THR A 90 3.96 -1.82 17.82
CA THR A 90 4.19 -0.40 18.09
C THR A 90 3.04 0.24 18.85
N GLY A 91 1.79 -0.17 18.60
CA GLY A 91 0.62 0.36 19.31
C GLY A 91 0.71 0.04 20.80
N LYS A 92 1.06 -1.20 21.12
CA LYS A 92 1.31 -1.69 22.48
C LYS A 92 2.46 -0.94 23.16
N VAL A 93 3.59 -0.78 22.46
CA VAL A 93 4.76 -0.03 22.96
C VAL A 93 4.40 1.42 23.24
N ASN A 94 3.68 2.08 22.34
CA ASN A 94 3.29 3.47 22.53
C ASN A 94 2.32 3.62 23.71
N THR A 95 1.44 2.65 23.97
CA THR A 95 0.60 2.67 25.17
C THR A 95 1.46 2.64 26.45
N PHE A 96 2.51 1.80 26.51
CA PHE A 96 3.47 1.83 27.64
C PHE A 96 4.18 3.18 27.77
N LEU A 97 4.58 3.76 26.64
CA LEU A 97 5.29 5.03 26.63
C LEU A 97 4.40 6.22 27.00
N GLU A 98 3.13 6.25 26.59
CA GLU A 98 2.28 7.45 26.63
C GLU A 98 1.11 7.38 27.62
N GLN A 99 0.63 6.18 27.97
CA GLN A 99 -0.64 6.01 28.71
C GLN A 99 -0.51 5.22 30.02
N GLY A 100 0.07 4.02 29.97
CA GLY A 100 0.28 3.20 31.16
C GLY A 100 0.84 1.83 30.82
N THR A 101 1.45 1.18 31.82
CA THR A 101 1.94 -0.20 31.71
C THR A 101 0.83 -1.20 32.05
N PHE A 102 0.92 -2.42 31.53
CA PHE A 102 -0.02 -3.51 31.81
C PHE A 102 0.68 -4.87 31.74
N GLY A 103 0.07 -5.90 32.33
CA GLY A 103 0.52 -7.31 32.21
C GLY A 103 0.06 -7.98 30.91
N LYS A 104 0.17 -9.31 30.80
CA LYS A 104 -0.26 -10.12 29.65
C LYS A 104 -1.70 -9.82 29.24
N LYS A 105 -2.60 -9.61 30.21
CA LYS A 105 -3.99 -9.18 29.96
C LYS A 105 -4.13 -7.65 30.05
N PHE A 106 -4.12 -7.00 28.88
CA PHE A 106 -4.15 -5.54 28.74
C PHE A 106 -5.52 -4.89 28.98
N TRP A 107 -6.57 -5.67 29.22
CA TRP A 107 -7.94 -5.18 29.37
C TRP A 107 -8.68 -5.89 30.50
N LYS A 108 -9.67 -5.21 31.08
CA LYS A 108 -10.56 -5.74 32.12
C LYS A 108 -11.99 -5.29 31.88
N THR A 109 -12.93 -5.95 32.54
CA THR A 109 -14.35 -5.57 32.50
C THR A 109 -14.66 -4.69 33.70
N GLU A 110 -15.14 -3.47 33.46
CA GLU A 110 -15.62 -2.55 34.49
C GLU A 110 -17.03 -2.09 34.14
N LYS A 111 -17.99 -2.29 35.05
CA LYS A 111 -19.42 -1.97 34.83
C LYS A 111 -19.96 -2.53 33.51
N GLY A 112 -19.58 -3.77 33.17
CA GLY A 112 -20.00 -4.45 31.94
C GLY A 112 -19.34 -3.95 30.65
N LYS A 113 -18.31 -3.09 30.73
CA LYS A 113 -17.58 -2.56 29.57
C LYS A 113 -16.11 -2.95 29.63
N ALA A 114 -15.53 -3.25 28.47
CA ALA A 114 -14.09 -3.42 28.36
C ALA A 114 -13.39 -2.07 28.55
N VAL A 115 -12.40 -2.03 29.44
CA VAL A 115 -11.54 -0.87 29.71
C VAL A 115 -10.07 -1.32 29.78
N PRO A 116 -9.09 -0.43 29.49
CA PRO A 116 -7.68 -0.74 29.68
C PRO A 116 -7.37 -1.18 31.12
N ASN A 117 -6.52 -2.20 31.26
CA ASN A 117 -6.08 -2.72 32.55
C ASN A 117 -4.67 -2.22 32.90
N TYR A 118 -4.54 -0.91 33.13
CA TYR A 118 -3.26 -0.33 33.51
C TYR A 118 -2.86 -0.75 34.93
N THR A 119 -1.64 -1.26 35.08
CA THR A 119 -1.02 -1.69 36.34
C THR A 119 0.07 -0.74 36.82
N GLY A 120 0.48 0.23 35.98
CA GLY A 120 1.49 1.23 36.32
C GLY A 120 1.45 2.46 35.41
N GLU A 121 2.25 3.47 35.76
CA GLU A 121 2.34 4.74 35.02
C GLU A 121 3.12 4.60 33.71
N SER A 122 2.78 5.41 32.71
CA SER A 122 3.57 5.51 31.47
C SER A 122 4.88 6.25 31.66
N LEU A 123 5.84 6.01 30.77
CA LEU A 123 7.10 6.74 30.75
C LEU A 123 6.90 8.27 30.55
N GLU A 124 5.98 8.69 29.68
CA GLU A 124 5.67 10.10 29.44
C GLU A 124 5.12 10.79 30.69
N SER A 125 4.18 10.15 31.40
CA SER A 125 3.63 10.66 32.67
C SER A 125 4.72 10.89 33.71
N ILE A 126 5.66 9.95 33.83
CA ILE A 126 6.80 10.05 34.74
C ILE A 126 7.67 11.24 34.31
N LEU A 127 8.15 11.24 33.06
CA LEU A 127 9.12 12.23 32.58
C LEU A 127 8.54 13.63 32.36
N ARG A 128 7.22 13.81 32.49
CA ARG A 128 6.55 15.11 32.39
C ARG A 128 7.11 16.15 33.36
N GLU A 129 7.59 15.72 34.52
CA GLU A 129 8.16 16.59 35.56
C GLU A 129 9.58 17.09 35.24
N VAL A 130 10.25 16.50 34.26
CA VAL A 130 11.63 16.84 33.85
C VAL A 130 11.70 17.20 32.36
N ARG A 131 10.63 17.82 31.83
CA ARG A 131 10.51 18.17 30.40
C ARG A 131 11.41 19.31 29.94
N GLN A 132 11.92 20.14 30.84
CA GLN A 132 12.86 21.19 30.46
C GLN A 132 14.21 20.55 30.10
N PRO A 133 14.90 21.00 29.04
CA PRO A 133 16.17 20.39 28.61
C PRO A 133 17.23 20.30 29.71
N THR A 134 17.28 21.30 30.60
CA THR A 134 18.16 21.32 31.76
C THR A 134 17.78 20.26 32.78
N ASP A 135 16.50 20.18 33.15
CA ASP A 135 15.98 19.23 34.15
C ASP A 135 16.09 17.79 33.64
N TRP A 136 15.94 17.58 32.33
CA TRP A 136 16.14 16.29 31.67
C TRP A 136 17.60 15.82 31.76
N GLN A 137 18.55 16.72 31.48
CA GLN A 137 19.98 16.42 31.58
C GLN A 137 20.38 16.19 33.04
N ASP A 138 19.89 17.03 33.94
CA ASP A 138 20.06 16.90 35.39
C ASP A 138 19.52 15.56 35.90
N PHE A 139 18.31 15.17 35.50
CA PHE A 139 17.72 13.90 35.91
C PHE A 139 18.44 12.69 35.29
N SER A 140 18.88 12.80 34.03
CA SER A 140 19.72 11.77 33.40
C SER A 140 21.03 11.58 34.18
N THR A 141 21.65 12.69 34.58
CA THR A 141 22.88 12.72 35.38
C THR A 141 22.63 12.11 36.75
N TYR A 142 21.54 12.50 37.42
CA TYR A 142 21.13 11.94 38.71
C TYR A 142 20.98 10.41 38.66
N MET A 143 20.29 9.87 37.64
CA MET A 143 20.13 8.43 37.47
C MET A 143 21.46 7.71 37.21
N VAL A 144 22.35 8.29 36.39
CA VAL A 144 23.69 7.74 36.14
C VAL A 144 24.53 7.75 37.42
N SER A 145 24.47 8.83 38.21
CA SER A 145 25.23 8.94 39.45
C SER A 145 24.75 7.91 40.49
N ARG A 146 23.44 7.76 40.68
CA ARG A 146 22.88 6.72 41.57
C ARG A 146 23.31 5.32 41.18
N ARG A 147 23.20 5.01 39.88
CA ARG A 147 23.65 3.73 39.35
C ARG A 147 25.17 3.56 39.49
N THR A 148 25.95 4.63 39.36
CA THR A 148 27.40 4.59 39.59
C THR A 148 27.73 4.21 41.02
N VAL A 149 27.08 4.81 42.02
CA VAL A 149 27.28 4.44 43.43
C VAL A 149 26.97 2.97 43.68
N GLU A 150 25.86 2.45 43.14
CA GLU A 150 25.50 1.03 43.24
C GLU A 150 26.56 0.12 42.59
N LEU A 151 27.09 0.51 41.44
CA LEU A 151 28.05 -0.30 40.68
C LEU A 151 29.44 -0.29 41.29
N THR A 152 29.90 0.85 41.80
CA THR A 152 31.18 0.93 42.50
C THR A 152 31.14 0.13 43.81
N ALA A 153 29.99 0.10 44.51
CA ALA A 153 29.81 -0.78 45.67
C ALA A 153 29.88 -2.29 45.34
N ARG A 154 29.91 -2.64 44.05
CA ARG A 154 30.06 -3.99 43.51
C ARG A 154 31.37 -4.17 42.72
N ASP A 155 32.33 -3.26 42.91
CA ASP A 155 33.63 -3.24 42.22
C ASP A 155 33.55 -3.17 40.68
N ILE A 156 32.57 -2.42 40.14
CA ILE A 156 32.38 -2.24 38.69
C ILE A 156 32.67 -0.80 38.27
N GLU A 157 33.71 -0.61 37.45
CA GLU A 157 34.14 0.71 36.96
C GLU A 157 33.15 1.32 35.96
N THR A 158 32.73 2.56 36.18
CA THR A 158 31.77 3.25 35.30
C THR A 158 32.39 4.32 34.40
N GLY A 159 33.64 4.70 34.65
CA GLY A 159 34.28 5.89 34.09
C GLY A 159 33.93 7.19 34.82
N ILE A 160 33.22 7.11 35.95
CA ILE A 160 32.83 8.25 36.78
C ILE A 160 33.32 7.99 38.21
N SER A 161 33.98 8.98 38.83
CA SER A 161 34.44 8.89 40.22
C SER A 161 33.26 8.73 41.18
N ILE A 162 33.44 7.92 42.24
CA ILE A 162 32.40 7.75 43.27
C ILE A 162 32.13 9.06 44.03
N ASP A 163 33.15 9.90 44.23
CA ASP A 163 33.01 11.20 44.88
C ASP A 163 32.19 12.16 44.00
N ASP A 164 32.46 12.18 42.69
CA ASP A 164 31.69 12.99 41.73
C ASP A 164 30.23 12.52 41.66
N ALA A 165 30.00 11.20 41.67
CA ALA A 165 28.65 10.65 41.69
C ALA A 165 27.89 11.03 42.97
N ASN A 166 28.50 10.89 44.14
CA ASN A 166 27.89 11.27 45.43
C ASN A 166 27.63 12.78 45.53
N ASN A 167 28.56 13.61 45.05
CA ASN A 167 28.41 15.06 44.99
C ASN A 167 27.28 15.46 44.03
N ALA A 168 27.21 14.83 42.85
CA ALA A 168 26.14 15.07 41.89
C ALA A 168 24.76 14.69 42.46
N ILE A 169 24.64 13.55 43.17
CA ILE A 169 23.39 13.16 43.85
C ILE A 169 22.98 14.25 44.86
N THR A 170 23.90 14.67 45.72
CA THR A 170 23.63 15.66 46.78
C THR A 170 23.25 17.02 46.19
N ASP A 171 23.98 17.49 45.19
CA ASP A 171 23.69 18.75 44.49
C ASP A 171 22.31 18.70 43.80
N LEU A 172 22.05 17.65 43.01
CA LEU A 172 20.81 17.53 42.25
C LEU A 172 19.59 17.35 43.15
N GLU A 173 19.67 16.64 44.28
CA GLU A 173 18.58 16.55 45.26
C GLU A 173 18.37 17.85 46.05
N SER A 174 19.40 18.71 46.14
CA SER A 174 19.25 20.04 46.73
C SER A 174 18.45 20.97 45.81
N ARG A 175 18.70 20.90 44.50
CA ARG A 175 18.07 21.71 43.45
C ARG A 175 16.70 21.18 43.04
N HIS A 176 16.51 19.87 43.03
CA HIS A 176 15.32 19.18 42.52
C HIS A 176 14.77 18.17 43.53
N LYS A 177 13.91 18.64 44.44
CA LYS A 177 13.36 17.82 45.55
C LYS A 177 12.52 16.63 45.09
N ASN A 178 12.03 16.61 43.86
CA ASN A 178 11.21 15.53 43.30
C ASN A 178 12.02 14.37 42.68
N PHE A 179 13.33 14.53 42.46
CA PHE A 179 14.16 13.51 41.79
C PHE A 179 14.16 12.13 42.45
N PRO A 180 14.21 11.99 43.80
CA PRO A 180 14.14 10.68 44.43
C PRO A 180 12.82 9.93 44.15
N ASP A 181 11.69 10.62 44.21
CA ASP A 181 10.37 10.05 43.89
C ASP A 181 10.27 9.70 42.40
N LEU A 182 10.76 10.59 41.54
CA LEU A 182 10.77 10.39 40.10
C LEU A 182 11.60 9.15 39.69
N ALA A 183 12.78 8.98 40.30
CA ALA A 183 13.62 7.79 40.10
C ALA A 183 12.89 6.50 40.55
N LYS A 184 12.19 6.53 41.68
CA LYS A 184 11.39 5.39 42.16
C LYS A 184 10.28 5.00 41.18
N ARG A 185 9.57 6.00 40.64
CA ARG A 185 8.52 5.80 39.63
C ARG A 185 9.09 5.25 38.32
N LEU A 186 10.25 5.75 37.87
CA LEU A 186 10.97 5.22 36.71
C LEU A 186 11.43 3.76 36.92
N ASN A 187 11.93 3.42 38.10
CA ASN A 187 12.30 2.04 38.44
C ASN A 187 11.08 1.11 38.44
N LYS A 188 9.93 1.59 38.92
CA LYS A 188 8.65 0.86 38.85
C LYS A 188 8.16 0.64 37.41
N TYR A 189 8.37 1.62 36.52
CA TYR A 189 8.10 1.46 35.08
C TYR A 189 8.97 0.35 34.47
N GLN A 190 10.27 0.35 34.77
CA GLN A 190 11.19 -0.70 34.31
C GLN A 190 10.84 -2.07 34.90
N ASP A 191 10.44 -2.15 36.18
CA ASP A 191 9.93 -3.39 36.78
C ASP A 191 8.67 -3.90 36.06
N SER A 192 7.77 -3.00 35.66
CA SER A 192 6.58 -3.37 34.88
C SER A 192 6.94 -4.04 33.55
N LEU A 193 8.03 -3.62 32.89
CA LEU A 193 8.53 -4.29 31.68
C LEU A 193 9.06 -5.69 31.98
N LEU A 194 9.73 -5.89 33.13
CA LEU A 194 10.22 -7.20 33.56
C LEU A 194 9.05 -8.13 33.93
N VAL A 195 8.03 -7.61 34.63
CA VAL A 195 6.80 -8.36 34.94
C VAL A 195 6.11 -8.78 33.65
N TYR A 196 5.92 -7.86 32.70
CA TYR A 196 5.36 -8.19 31.39
C TYR A 196 6.14 -9.31 30.69
N ALA A 197 7.47 -9.22 30.68
CA ALA A 197 8.33 -10.25 30.07
C ALA A 197 8.24 -11.60 30.80
N ASN A 198 8.10 -11.61 32.13
CA ASN A 198 7.88 -12.84 32.90
C ASN A 198 6.51 -13.46 32.61
N GLU A 199 5.43 -12.68 32.61
CA GLU A 199 4.08 -13.17 32.31
C GLU A 199 3.95 -13.71 30.87
N MET A 200 4.79 -13.23 29.95
CA MET A 200 4.92 -13.71 28.56
C MET A 200 5.92 -14.87 28.42
N GLY A 201 6.45 -15.39 29.53
CA GLY A 201 7.35 -16.56 29.60
C GLY A 201 8.79 -16.30 29.14
N LEU A 202 9.13 -15.05 28.80
CA LEU A 202 10.47 -14.66 28.37
C LEU A 202 11.48 -14.72 29.53
N LEU A 203 11.07 -14.32 30.73
CA LEU A 203 11.88 -14.37 31.95
C LEU A 203 11.33 -15.44 32.90
N SER A 204 12.23 -16.17 33.57
CA SER A 204 11.85 -17.03 34.69
C SER A 204 11.50 -16.20 35.93
N SER A 205 10.65 -16.71 36.81
CA SER A 205 10.30 -16.01 38.06
C SER A 205 11.51 -15.81 38.98
N ASP A 206 12.47 -16.74 38.94
CA ASP A 206 13.73 -16.64 39.68
C ASP A 206 14.65 -15.55 39.08
N LEU A 207 14.78 -15.49 37.76
CA LEU A 207 15.54 -14.41 37.09
C LEU A 207 14.89 -13.04 37.34
N LEU A 208 13.56 -12.94 37.32
CA LEU A 208 12.84 -11.72 37.70
C LEU A 208 13.19 -11.29 39.13
N ALA A 209 13.15 -12.21 40.09
CA ALA A 209 13.50 -11.93 41.48
C ALA A 209 14.97 -11.46 41.64
N LYS A 210 15.88 -12.03 40.86
CA LYS A 210 17.30 -11.61 40.82
C LYS A 210 17.48 -10.23 40.19
N LEU A 211 16.79 -9.94 39.07
CA LEU A 211 16.86 -8.64 38.40
C LEU A 211 16.34 -7.51 39.31
N ARG A 212 15.28 -7.77 40.09
CA ARG A 212 14.71 -6.85 41.08
C ARG A 212 15.65 -6.44 42.21
N LYS A 213 16.76 -7.17 42.42
CA LYS A 213 17.79 -6.78 43.41
C LYS A 213 18.59 -5.54 42.97
N ASN A 214 18.54 -5.15 41.70
CA ASN A 214 19.19 -3.94 41.18
C ASN A 214 18.25 -2.73 41.35
N ALA A 215 18.17 -2.21 42.59
CA ALA A 215 17.18 -1.21 42.98
C ALA A 215 17.22 0.09 42.16
N ASP A 216 18.40 0.48 41.65
CA ASP A 216 18.65 1.72 40.89
C ASP A 216 19.06 1.47 39.43
N TYR A 217 18.54 0.40 38.83
CA TYR A 217 18.87 0.01 37.47
C TYR A 217 18.52 1.10 36.44
N VAL A 218 19.52 1.53 35.66
CA VAL A 218 19.35 2.22 34.37
C VAL A 218 20.38 1.70 33.36
N PRO A 219 20.08 1.72 32.04
CA PRO A 219 20.98 1.13 31.06
C PRO A 219 22.20 2.05 30.79
N PHE A 220 23.41 1.51 30.92
CA PHE A 220 24.67 2.19 30.58
C PHE A 220 25.16 1.76 29.19
N TYR A 221 24.36 2.03 28.14
CA TYR A 221 24.83 1.79 26.77
C TYR A 221 26.00 2.72 26.45
N ARG A 222 27.04 2.21 25.77
CA ARG A 222 28.27 2.95 25.49
C ARG A 222 28.40 3.34 24.02
N VAL A 223 29.02 4.48 23.73
CA VAL A 223 29.37 4.92 22.37
C VAL A 223 30.53 4.06 21.81
N PHE A 224 30.41 3.62 20.56
CA PHE A 224 31.46 2.88 19.82
C PHE A 224 31.82 3.65 18.54
N ASN A 225 33.12 3.82 18.24
CA ASN A 225 33.59 4.67 17.13
C ASN A 225 33.20 4.22 15.70
N GLU A 226 32.69 3.00 15.49
CA GLU A 226 32.15 2.59 14.18
C GLU A 226 30.64 2.91 14.00
N LEU A 227 29.92 3.25 15.08
CA LEU A 227 28.50 3.62 15.06
C LEU A 227 28.25 5.08 14.64
N GLN A 228 29.29 5.89 14.52
CA GLN A 228 29.16 7.32 14.21
C GLN A 228 28.78 7.60 12.73
N SER A 229 28.91 6.63 11.82
CA SER A 229 28.53 6.83 10.41
C SER A 229 27.06 6.50 10.10
N ARG A 230 26.33 5.82 10.99
CA ARG A 230 24.87 5.58 10.88
C ARG A 230 24.26 5.40 12.28
N GLY A 231 23.67 6.48 12.80
CA GLY A 231 23.26 6.63 14.21
C GLY A 231 22.48 5.48 14.88
N PHE A 232 22.47 5.54 16.21
CA PHE A 232 22.00 4.60 17.26
C PHE A 232 20.66 3.86 17.03
N MET A 233 19.88 4.30 16.05
CA MET A 233 18.65 3.69 15.53
C MET A 233 18.87 3.13 14.10
N GLY A 234 19.88 2.29 13.91
CA GLY A 234 20.27 1.74 12.61
C GLY A 234 19.20 0.87 11.94
N LYS A 235 19.36 0.58 10.64
CA LYS A 235 18.40 -0.15 9.76
C LYS A 235 18.07 -1.60 10.20
N LYS A 236 18.72 -2.11 11.24
CA LYS A 236 18.64 -3.51 11.67
C LYS A 236 17.95 -3.60 13.03
N MET A 237 16.64 -3.77 13.00
CA MET A 237 15.82 -4.07 14.18
C MET A 237 15.81 -5.58 14.53
N ALA A 238 16.44 -6.42 13.72
CA ALA A 238 16.61 -7.85 13.98
C ALA A 238 17.93 -8.17 14.73
N ASP A 239 18.97 -7.33 14.56
CA ASP A 239 20.29 -7.51 15.19
C ASP A 239 20.43 -6.72 16.51
N ILE A 240 19.34 -6.50 17.25
CA ILE A 240 19.35 -5.58 18.39
C ILE A 240 20.14 -6.17 19.56
N ALA A 241 21.08 -5.37 20.06
CA ALA A 241 21.81 -5.62 21.30
C ALA A 241 20.86 -5.94 22.47
N ASN A 242 21.13 -7.06 23.14
CA ASN A 242 20.48 -7.51 24.37
C ASN A 242 20.23 -6.36 25.38
N PRO A 243 18.97 -6.07 25.80
CA PRO A 243 18.63 -5.07 26.79
C PRO A 243 18.89 -5.50 28.23
N ILE A 244 18.97 -6.81 28.50
CA ILE A 244 19.39 -7.37 29.78
C ILE A 244 20.82 -7.90 29.61
N LYS A 245 21.81 -7.04 29.84
CA LYS A 245 23.23 -7.44 29.82
C LYS A 245 23.82 -7.36 31.22
N ARG A 246 24.81 -8.21 31.51
CA ARG A 246 25.77 -7.88 32.57
C ARG A 246 26.41 -6.55 32.22
N ILE A 247 26.40 -5.65 33.17
CA ILE A 247 27.21 -4.44 33.11
C ILE A 247 28.70 -4.81 33.21
N LYS A 248 29.47 -4.43 32.19
CA LYS A 248 30.92 -4.53 32.21
C LYS A 248 31.50 -3.17 32.56
N GLY A 249 32.58 -3.18 33.34
CA GLY A 249 33.31 -1.96 33.63
C GLY A 249 33.79 -1.30 32.33
N SER A 250 33.62 0.01 32.19
CA SER A 250 34.06 0.74 31.01
C SER A 250 34.14 2.24 31.28
N GLU A 251 35.20 2.87 30.78
CA GLU A 251 35.38 4.33 30.82
C GLU A 251 34.78 5.07 29.62
N ARG A 252 34.13 4.37 28.68
CA ARG A 252 33.57 4.98 27.45
C ARG A 252 32.37 5.86 27.76
N GLU A 253 32.08 6.82 26.88
CA GLU A 253 30.90 7.69 27.00
C GLU A 253 29.60 6.88 27.11
N ILE A 254 28.76 7.28 28.07
CA ILE A 254 27.44 6.69 28.34
C ILE A 254 26.40 7.42 27.46
N ILE A 255 25.62 6.64 26.72
CA ILE A 255 24.45 7.11 25.98
C ILE A 255 23.34 7.42 26.98
N ASN A 256 22.56 8.46 26.73
CA ASN A 256 21.54 8.92 27.66
C ASN A 256 20.65 7.73 28.15
N PRO A 257 20.53 7.52 29.48
CA PRO A 257 19.82 6.37 30.03
C PRO A 257 18.33 6.38 29.69
N LEU A 258 17.71 7.56 29.57
CA LEU A 258 16.30 7.71 29.21
C LEU A 258 16.05 7.31 27.74
N GLU A 259 16.99 7.62 26.84
CA GLU A 259 17.00 7.08 25.45
C GLU A 259 17.10 5.56 25.43
N SER A 260 17.94 5.03 26.31
CA SER A 260 18.14 3.60 26.45
C SER A 260 16.89 2.89 27.00
N ILE A 261 16.11 3.51 27.88
CA ILE A 261 14.86 2.97 28.43
C ILE A 261 13.75 2.91 27.36
N VAL A 262 13.63 3.93 26.51
CA VAL A 262 12.69 3.91 25.37
C VAL A 262 13.02 2.76 24.42
N LYS A 263 14.31 2.57 24.12
CA LYS A 263 14.78 1.43 23.33
C LYS A 263 14.47 0.09 24.00
N ASN A 264 14.76 -0.04 25.30
CA ASN A 264 14.50 -1.27 26.06
C ASN A 264 13.02 -1.63 26.07
N THR A 265 12.13 -0.63 26.20
CA THR A 265 10.68 -0.82 26.13
C THR A 265 10.29 -1.56 24.85
N TYR A 266 10.78 -1.09 23.70
CA TYR A 266 10.46 -1.71 22.42
C TYR A 266 11.02 -3.14 22.30
N VAL A 267 12.28 -3.34 22.67
CA VAL A 267 12.96 -4.64 22.55
C VAL A 267 12.32 -5.68 23.46
N MET A 268 12.06 -5.32 24.71
CA MET A 268 11.47 -6.21 25.71
C MET A 268 10.06 -6.65 25.31
N ILE A 269 9.19 -5.70 24.94
CA ILE A 269 7.81 -6.01 24.52
C ILE A 269 7.81 -6.86 23.24
N SER A 270 8.63 -6.50 22.25
CA SER A 270 8.73 -7.26 21.00
C SER A 270 9.25 -8.70 21.20
N ALA A 271 10.27 -8.88 22.04
CA ALA A 271 10.80 -10.19 22.37
C ALA A 271 9.78 -11.04 23.16
N ALA A 272 9.11 -10.43 24.15
CA ALA A 272 8.10 -11.08 24.97
C ALA A 272 6.91 -11.58 24.15
N ASP A 273 6.33 -10.72 23.29
CA ASP A 273 5.21 -11.11 22.44
C ASP A 273 5.57 -12.18 21.41
N ARG A 274 6.78 -12.11 20.80
CA ARG A 274 7.28 -13.16 19.89
C ARG A 274 7.44 -14.49 20.60
N ASN A 275 8.04 -14.49 21.79
CA ASN A 275 8.22 -15.70 22.58
C ASN A 275 6.89 -16.34 22.95
N ASN A 276 5.89 -15.52 23.33
CA ASN A 276 4.55 -16.00 23.67
C ASN A 276 3.85 -16.71 22.48
N VAL A 277 4.10 -16.32 21.23
CA VAL A 277 3.61 -17.09 20.05
C VAL A 277 4.21 -18.49 20.03
N GLY A 278 5.52 -18.61 20.29
CA GLY A 278 6.20 -19.90 20.39
C GLY A 278 5.67 -20.77 21.54
N ILE A 279 5.41 -20.17 22.70
CA ILE A 279 4.79 -20.85 23.85
C ILE A 279 3.40 -21.35 23.49
N MET A 280 2.57 -20.51 22.84
CA MET A 280 1.23 -20.90 22.42
C MET A 280 1.28 -22.11 21.47
N LEU A 281 2.21 -22.12 20.50
CA LEU A 281 2.40 -23.28 19.62
C LEU A 281 2.82 -24.54 20.38
N ALA A 282 3.79 -24.43 21.30
CA ALA A 282 4.21 -25.54 22.14
C ALA A 282 3.06 -26.11 22.98
N ASN A 283 2.26 -25.24 23.59
CA ASN A 283 1.09 -25.65 24.37
C ASN A 283 0.05 -26.41 23.54
N LEU A 284 -0.12 -26.07 22.26
CA LEU A 284 -1.03 -26.81 21.37
C LEU A 284 -0.52 -28.22 21.03
N VAL A 285 0.80 -28.40 20.91
CA VAL A 285 1.40 -29.73 20.70
C VAL A 285 1.20 -30.61 21.92
N ASP A 286 1.44 -30.07 23.12
CA ASP A 286 1.25 -30.79 24.37
C ASP A 286 -0.22 -31.26 24.55
N GLN A 287 -1.17 -30.54 23.96
CA GLN A 287 -2.59 -30.85 23.99
C GLN A 287 -3.05 -31.79 22.86
N ASN A 288 -2.32 -31.86 21.74
CA ASN A 288 -2.65 -32.74 20.62
C ASN A 288 -1.38 -33.44 20.08
N PRO A 289 -1.14 -34.70 20.49
CA PRO A 289 0.01 -35.50 20.04
C PRO A 289 0.14 -35.69 18.52
N GLU A 290 -0.95 -35.52 17.74
CA GLU A 290 -0.90 -35.60 16.28
C GLU A 290 -0.09 -34.45 15.65
N LEU A 291 0.17 -33.37 16.39
CA LEU A 291 0.94 -32.22 15.94
C LEU A 291 2.45 -32.36 16.18
N VAL A 292 2.88 -33.41 16.89
CA VAL A 292 4.29 -33.62 17.25
C VAL A 292 5.17 -33.68 16.01
N ASP A 293 4.73 -34.33 14.93
CA ASP A 293 5.51 -34.44 13.69
C ASP A 293 5.77 -33.08 13.00
N VAL A 294 4.97 -32.06 13.31
CA VAL A 294 5.04 -30.72 12.73
C VAL A 294 5.79 -29.73 13.64
N PHE A 295 5.76 -29.96 14.96
CA PHE A 295 6.40 -29.13 15.99
C PHE A 295 6.85 -30.02 17.16
N GLU A 296 7.97 -30.72 16.97
CA GLU A 296 8.47 -31.75 17.87
C GLU A 296 9.42 -31.16 18.91
N ARG A 297 9.20 -31.39 20.21
CA ARG A 297 10.17 -31.00 21.23
C ARG A 297 11.39 -31.91 21.19
N VAL A 298 12.59 -31.32 21.10
CA VAL A 298 13.85 -32.07 21.08
C VAL A 298 14.73 -31.73 22.30
N PRO A 299 15.44 -32.72 22.88
CA PRO A 299 16.17 -32.54 24.14
C PRO A 299 17.46 -31.72 23.99
N THR A 300 18.05 -31.71 22.80
CA THR A 300 19.29 -30.98 22.48
C THR A 300 19.19 -30.37 21.08
N PRO A 301 19.88 -29.25 20.80
CA PRO A 301 19.87 -28.65 19.47
C PRO A 301 20.44 -29.63 18.44
N ILE A 302 19.75 -29.77 17.32
CA ILE A 302 20.08 -30.74 16.25
C ILE A 302 21.32 -30.27 15.49
N THR A 303 21.50 -28.95 15.39
CA THR A 303 22.66 -28.36 14.73
C THR A 303 23.64 -27.82 15.78
N LYS A 304 24.93 -28.17 15.63
CA LYS A 304 26.01 -27.55 16.41
C LYS A 304 26.14 -26.09 16.00
N VAL A 305 25.38 -25.22 16.65
CA VAL A 305 25.63 -23.78 16.63
C VAL A 305 26.96 -23.54 17.31
N ALA A 306 27.80 -22.65 16.78
CA ALA A 306 29.00 -22.20 17.48
C ALA A 306 28.58 -21.67 18.85
N GLN A 307 28.82 -22.46 19.90
CA GLN A 307 28.60 -22.04 21.27
C GLN A 307 29.70 -21.04 21.59
N THR A 308 29.46 -19.75 21.37
CA THR A 308 30.24 -18.77 22.12
C THR A 308 29.87 -19.01 23.58
N SER A 309 30.80 -19.34 24.47
CA SER A 309 30.42 -19.54 25.88
C SER A 309 30.04 -18.20 26.51
N ALA A 310 29.26 -18.21 27.59
CA ALA A 310 29.07 -17.03 28.44
C ALA A 310 30.43 -16.39 28.79
N LYS A 311 31.44 -17.24 29.04
CA LYS A 311 32.85 -16.90 29.29
C LYS A 311 33.53 -16.16 28.11
N GLU A 312 33.37 -16.62 26.88
CA GLU A 312 33.93 -15.98 25.67
C GLU A 312 33.25 -14.65 25.32
N LEU A 313 31.99 -14.47 25.73
CA LEU A 313 31.30 -13.17 25.68
C LEU A 313 31.61 -12.29 26.91
N GLY A 314 32.46 -12.75 27.84
CA GLY A 314 32.84 -12.07 29.09
C GLY A 314 31.70 -11.90 30.09
N VAL A 315 30.78 -12.85 30.13
CA VAL A 315 29.65 -12.96 31.07
C VAL A 315 30.10 -13.82 32.25
N GLU A 316 30.63 -13.20 33.28
CA GLU A 316 30.47 -13.69 34.67
C GLU A 316 29.40 -12.79 35.30
N ILE A 317 28.75 -13.09 36.42
CA ILE A 317 27.85 -12.15 37.12
C ILE A 317 27.87 -12.62 38.57
N GLU A 318 28.31 -11.78 39.50
CA GLU A 318 28.35 -12.15 40.91
C GLU A 318 26.94 -12.25 41.49
N GLY A 319 26.62 -13.36 42.16
CA GLY A 319 25.29 -13.66 42.70
C GLY A 319 24.31 -14.34 41.72
N MET A 320 24.78 -14.70 40.51
CA MET A 320 24.04 -15.47 39.51
C MET A 320 24.84 -16.73 39.14
N THR A 321 24.14 -17.84 38.97
CA THR A 321 24.73 -19.11 38.54
C THR A 321 25.10 -19.07 37.05
N GLU A 322 25.99 -19.95 36.57
CA GLU A 322 26.28 -20.11 35.13
C GLU A 322 24.99 -20.31 34.32
N VAL A 323 24.01 -21.01 34.90
CA VAL A 323 22.68 -21.24 34.30
C VAL A 323 21.89 -19.93 34.12
N ASP A 324 21.93 -19.02 35.10
CA ASP A 324 21.26 -17.71 34.99
C ASP A 324 21.91 -16.84 33.91
N MET A 325 23.24 -16.92 33.80
CA MET A 325 24.00 -16.18 32.81
C MET A 325 23.75 -16.67 31.39
N GLU A 326 23.64 -17.98 31.22
CA GLU A 326 23.21 -18.58 29.95
C GLU A 326 21.78 -18.16 29.60
N GLN A 327 20.83 -18.19 30.55
CA GLN A 327 19.45 -17.71 30.31
C GLN A 327 19.40 -16.26 29.81
N VAL A 328 20.20 -15.36 30.37
CA VAL A 328 20.26 -13.95 29.92
C VAL A 328 20.84 -13.81 28.52
N VAL A 329 21.89 -14.57 28.20
CA VAL A 329 22.50 -14.62 26.88
C VAL A 329 21.52 -15.20 25.85
N ASP A 330 20.72 -16.16 26.28
CA ASP A 330 19.75 -16.91 25.50
C ASP A 330 18.55 -16.09 25.03
N ILE A 331 18.06 -15.17 25.87
CA ILE A 331 16.90 -14.32 25.57
C ILE A 331 17.15 -13.37 24.38
N PHE A 332 18.41 -12.97 24.14
CA PHE A 332 18.71 -11.91 23.18
C PHE A 332 19.91 -12.22 22.28
N ARG A 333 20.26 -13.50 22.16
CA ARG A 333 21.16 -13.95 21.11
C ARG A 333 20.49 -13.79 19.75
N PRO A 334 21.19 -13.25 18.73
CA PRO A 334 20.71 -13.28 17.34
C PRO A 334 20.57 -14.70 16.75
N SER A 335 20.94 -15.73 17.50
CA SER A 335 21.01 -17.14 17.07
C SER A 335 19.64 -17.83 16.98
N PHE A 336 18.64 -17.16 16.41
CA PHE A 336 17.49 -17.86 15.82
C PHE A 336 17.84 -18.51 14.47
N PHE A 337 19.04 -18.25 13.95
CA PHE A 337 19.58 -18.94 12.78
C PHE A 337 20.33 -20.19 13.20
N VAL A 338 19.57 -21.23 13.54
CA VAL A 338 20.07 -22.60 13.49
C VAL A 338 19.96 -23.05 12.02
N PRO A 339 21.05 -23.41 11.32
CA PRO A 339 20.96 -23.99 9.98
C PRO A 339 20.18 -25.32 10.05
N GLY A 340 18.86 -25.30 9.83
CA GLY A 340 18.04 -26.50 9.95
C GLY A 340 16.57 -26.22 10.29
N ASN A 341 15.81 -27.29 10.51
CA ASN A 341 14.39 -27.27 10.81
C ASN A 341 14.14 -27.10 12.32
N GLU A 342 14.73 -26.10 12.97
CA GLU A 342 14.68 -25.94 14.44
C GLU A 342 14.34 -24.50 14.84
N VAL A 343 13.55 -24.33 15.91
CA VAL A 343 13.27 -23.05 16.59
C VAL A 343 13.50 -23.19 18.09
N THR A 344 13.88 -22.09 18.73
CA THR A 344 14.02 -22.00 20.18
C THR A 344 12.86 -21.21 20.78
N VAL A 345 12.23 -21.76 21.81
CA VAL A 345 11.19 -21.12 22.60
C VAL A 345 11.65 -21.08 24.07
N LEU A 346 11.44 -19.95 24.74
CA LEU A 346 11.69 -19.84 26.17
C LEU A 346 10.39 -20.13 26.91
N VAL A 347 10.38 -21.19 27.70
CA VAL A 347 9.25 -21.55 28.57
C VAL A 347 9.72 -21.35 30.00
N ASP A 348 9.08 -20.42 30.71
CA ASP A 348 9.50 -19.96 32.05
C ASP A 348 10.98 -19.56 32.09
N GLY A 349 11.45 -18.85 31.07
CA GLY A 349 12.85 -18.42 30.91
C GLY A 349 13.85 -19.55 30.61
N LYS A 350 13.41 -20.81 30.50
CA LYS A 350 14.27 -21.94 30.12
C LYS A 350 14.17 -22.20 28.63
N LYS A 351 15.32 -22.35 27.97
CA LYS A 351 15.37 -22.74 26.56
C LYS A 351 14.79 -24.12 26.35
N GLN A 352 13.91 -24.21 25.37
CA GLN A 352 13.42 -25.45 24.81
C GLN A 352 13.60 -25.40 23.29
N PHE A 353 14.03 -26.52 22.73
CA PHE A 353 14.31 -26.67 21.31
C PHE A 353 13.17 -27.44 20.66
N TYR A 354 12.72 -26.95 19.51
CA TYR A 354 11.63 -27.56 18.76
C TYR A 354 12.07 -27.76 17.32
N LYS A 355 11.93 -28.99 16.82
CA LYS A 355 12.06 -29.30 15.41
C LYS A 355 10.73 -28.98 14.73
N VAL A 356 10.78 -28.19 13.67
CA VAL A 356 9.60 -27.63 13.02
C VAL A 356 9.66 -27.77 11.52
N ASP A 357 8.49 -27.90 10.88
CA ASP A 357 8.43 -27.78 9.43
C ASP A 357 9.02 -26.44 8.95
N LYS A 358 9.62 -26.44 7.76
CA LYS A 358 10.30 -25.28 7.19
C LYS A 358 9.38 -24.07 7.06
N ASP A 359 8.15 -24.24 6.57
CA ASP A 359 7.25 -23.12 6.34
C ASP A 359 6.73 -22.55 7.68
N LEU A 360 6.57 -23.41 8.70
CA LEU A 360 6.23 -23.00 10.07
C LEU A 360 7.40 -22.25 10.75
N ARG A 361 8.62 -22.75 10.57
CA ARG A 361 9.86 -22.08 10.98
C ARG A 361 9.98 -20.70 10.33
N ASP A 362 9.85 -20.65 9.01
CA ASP A 362 10.00 -19.42 8.24
C ASP A 362 8.90 -18.41 8.62
N ALA A 363 7.69 -18.85 8.98
CA ALA A 363 6.65 -17.99 9.53
C ALA A 363 7.05 -17.36 10.88
N LEU A 364 7.68 -18.14 11.76
CA LEU A 364 8.19 -17.66 13.06
C LEU A 364 9.41 -16.73 12.89
N LEU A 365 10.31 -17.03 11.93
CA LEU A 365 11.51 -16.25 11.66
C LEU A 365 11.21 -14.95 10.90
N ASN A 366 10.27 -14.96 9.95
CA ASN A 366 9.81 -13.78 9.20
C ASN A 366 9.00 -12.78 10.04
N LEU A 367 8.84 -13.03 11.34
CA LEU A 367 8.57 -11.97 12.31
C LEU A 367 9.71 -10.92 12.36
N THR A 368 10.86 -11.20 11.73
CA THR A 368 11.99 -10.28 11.50
C THR A 368 12.16 -9.98 10.00
N ARG A 369 12.50 -8.73 9.64
CA ARG A 369 12.58 -8.28 8.24
C ARG A 369 13.89 -8.73 7.56
N GLU A 370 13.78 -9.36 6.39
CA GLU A 370 14.93 -9.64 5.51
C GLU A 370 15.64 -8.38 4.99
N ASP A 371 16.98 -8.38 5.01
CA ASP A 371 17.82 -7.28 4.56
C ASP A 371 17.99 -7.25 3.03
N ILE A 372 18.10 -6.05 2.44
CA ILE A 372 18.25 -5.87 0.99
C ILE A 372 19.65 -5.36 0.68
N GLY A 373 20.34 -6.03 -0.25
CA GLY A 373 21.61 -5.56 -0.82
C GLY A 373 21.52 -4.16 -1.46
N MET A 374 22.66 -3.53 -1.73
CA MET A 374 22.72 -2.15 -2.26
C MET A 374 21.96 -2.01 -3.59
N MET A 375 22.08 -2.98 -4.50
CA MET A 375 21.39 -2.97 -5.79
C MET A 375 19.86 -3.05 -5.64
N GLY A 376 19.37 -3.91 -4.73
CA GLY A 376 17.94 -4.00 -4.45
C GLY A 376 17.38 -2.72 -3.81
N LYS A 377 18.19 -1.97 -3.05
CA LYS A 377 17.78 -0.66 -2.52
C LYS A 377 17.54 0.36 -3.63
N ILE A 378 18.42 0.41 -4.64
CA ILE A 378 18.29 1.31 -5.79
C ILE A 378 17.04 0.95 -6.62
N LEU A 379 16.89 -0.32 -7.00
CA LEU A 379 15.75 -0.78 -7.80
C LEU A 379 14.40 -0.64 -7.08
N SER A 380 14.40 -0.67 -5.73
CA SER A 380 13.19 -0.44 -4.93
C SER A 380 12.81 1.04 -4.80
N ALA A 381 13.71 1.99 -5.09
CA ALA A 381 13.48 3.40 -4.82
C ALA A 381 12.31 3.99 -5.65
N PRO A 382 12.20 3.75 -6.98
CA PRO A 382 11.04 4.22 -7.75
C PRO A 382 9.73 3.63 -7.24
N ALA A 383 9.70 2.35 -6.85
CA ALA A 383 8.50 1.72 -6.31
C ALA A 383 8.11 2.27 -4.92
N LYS A 384 9.08 2.69 -4.10
CA LYS A 384 8.84 3.39 -2.83
C LYS A 384 8.29 4.80 -3.07
N TRP A 385 8.90 5.55 -3.98
CA TRP A 385 8.47 6.91 -4.33
C TRP A 385 7.09 6.93 -4.97
N LEU A 386 6.78 6.00 -5.87
CA LEU A 386 5.45 5.94 -6.47
C LEU A 386 4.38 5.62 -5.42
N ARG A 387 4.62 4.62 -4.56
CA ARG A 387 3.68 4.30 -3.47
C ARG A 387 3.47 5.49 -2.55
N ALA A 388 4.55 6.09 -2.06
CA ALA A 388 4.45 7.28 -1.20
C ALA A 388 3.71 8.41 -1.93
N GLY A 389 4.07 8.69 -3.17
CA GLY A 389 3.49 9.76 -3.97
C GLY A 389 2.02 9.54 -4.36
N ALA A 390 1.58 8.29 -4.47
CA ALA A 390 0.18 7.94 -4.66
C ALA A 390 -0.63 8.07 -3.36
N ILE A 391 -0.15 7.48 -2.25
CA ILE A 391 -0.88 7.37 -0.97
C ILE A 391 -0.90 8.70 -0.19
N LEU A 392 0.16 9.48 -0.31
CA LEU A 392 0.28 10.77 0.37
C LEU A 392 -0.28 11.92 -0.48
N SER A 393 -0.78 11.64 -1.68
CA SER A 393 -1.43 12.67 -2.48
C SER A 393 -2.71 13.15 -1.81
N PRO A 394 -2.98 14.47 -1.77
CA PRO A 394 -4.23 15.02 -1.25
C PRO A 394 -5.49 14.38 -1.87
N ASP A 395 -5.43 14.04 -3.16
CA ASP A 395 -6.52 13.36 -3.86
C ASP A 395 -6.82 11.97 -3.27
N PHE A 396 -5.78 11.20 -2.95
CA PHE A 396 -5.94 9.88 -2.34
C PHE A 396 -6.47 10.00 -0.91
N MET A 397 -5.91 10.92 -0.12
CA MET A 397 -6.33 11.15 1.27
C MET A 397 -7.82 11.46 1.40
N ALA A 398 -8.39 12.16 0.42
CA ALA A 398 -9.81 12.47 0.42
C ALA A 398 -10.67 11.31 -0.09
N ARG A 399 -10.24 10.61 -1.15
CA ARG A 399 -11.01 9.51 -1.77
C ARG A 399 -10.98 8.21 -0.96
N ASN A 400 -9.84 7.89 -0.36
CA ASN A 400 -9.61 6.60 0.27
C ASN A 400 -10.58 6.32 1.43
N PRO A 401 -10.87 7.27 2.34
CA PRO A 401 -11.85 7.04 3.40
C PRO A 401 -13.23 6.68 2.87
N ALA A 402 -13.67 7.26 1.74
CA ALA A 402 -14.96 6.91 1.14
C ALA A 402 -14.97 5.45 0.62
N ARG A 403 -13.88 5.01 -0.02
CA ARG A 403 -13.70 3.62 -0.47
C ARG A 403 -13.63 2.63 0.69
N ASP A 404 -12.86 2.98 1.71
CA ASP A 404 -12.62 2.13 2.88
C ASP A 404 -13.90 1.90 3.66
N GLN A 405 -14.76 2.91 3.77
CA GLN A 405 -16.06 2.77 4.44
C GLN A 405 -16.98 1.78 3.71
N LEU A 406 -16.99 1.77 2.38
CA LEU A 406 -17.81 0.82 1.59
C LEU A 406 -17.24 -0.60 1.62
N SER A 407 -15.91 -0.72 1.62
CA SER A 407 -15.22 -1.99 1.84
C SER A 407 -15.54 -2.53 3.24
N ALA A 408 -15.48 -1.66 4.26
CA ALA A 408 -15.79 -2.00 5.63
C ALA A 408 -17.24 -2.39 5.82
N PHE A 409 -18.19 -1.68 5.20
CA PHE A 409 -19.60 -2.08 5.18
C PHE A 409 -19.77 -3.52 4.66
N SER A 410 -19.14 -3.81 3.52
CA SER A 410 -19.22 -5.09 2.83
C SER A 410 -18.61 -6.24 3.63
N PHE A 411 -17.41 -6.03 4.19
CA PHE A 411 -16.65 -7.07 4.89
C PHE A 411 -16.87 -7.14 6.41
N SER A 412 -17.54 -6.15 7.01
CA SER A 412 -17.72 -6.09 8.47
C SER A 412 -18.47 -7.29 9.02
N ASN A 413 -17.92 -7.83 10.12
CA ASN A 413 -18.51 -8.90 10.91
C ASN A 413 -19.58 -8.37 11.87
N TYR A 414 -19.47 -7.10 12.28
CA TYR A 414 -20.32 -6.52 13.32
C TYR A 414 -21.37 -5.53 12.81
N GLY A 415 -21.43 -5.30 11.50
CA GLY A 415 -22.39 -4.40 10.86
C GLY A 415 -21.96 -2.94 10.93
N PHE A 416 -20.75 -2.66 10.45
CA PHE A 416 -20.24 -1.31 10.18
C PHE A 416 -21.19 -0.54 9.28
N LEU A 417 -21.52 0.69 9.65
CA LEU A 417 -22.32 1.63 8.87
C LEU A 417 -21.45 2.80 8.38
N PRO A 418 -21.30 2.98 7.06
CA PRO A 418 -20.60 4.12 6.47
C PRO A 418 -21.09 5.46 7.02
N GLY A 419 -20.20 6.43 7.16
CA GLY A 419 -20.46 7.73 7.76
C GLY A 419 -20.58 7.68 9.28
N PHE A 420 -21.52 6.90 9.81
CA PHE A 420 -21.83 6.89 11.24
C PHE A 420 -20.72 6.26 12.10
N ASP A 421 -20.29 5.05 11.78
CA ASP A 421 -19.24 4.39 12.56
C ASP A 421 -17.85 5.00 12.28
N PHE A 422 -17.65 5.56 11.09
CA PHE A 422 -16.49 6.39 10.77
C PHE A 422 -16.41 7.65 11.66
N LEU A 423 -17.49 8.41 11.79
CA LEU A 423 -17.57 9.59 12.68
C LEU A 423 -17.41 9.19 14.16
N ARG A 424 -17.95 8.04 14.56
CA ARG A 424 -17.71 7.48 15.91
C ARG A 424 -16.24 7.10 16.11
N GLY A 425 -15.56 6.60 15.09
CA GLY A 425 -14.13 6.36 15.08
C GLY A 425 -13.34 7.66 15.26
N ILE A 426 -13.63 8.69 14.46
CA ILE A 426 -13.06 10.03 14.60
C ILE A 426 -13.24 10.56 16.03
N GLY A 427 -14.46 10.47 16.57
CA GLY A 427 -14.76 10.93 17.92
C GLY A 427 -13.90 10.25 18.99
N SER A 428 -13.63 8.94 18.85
CA SER A 428 -12.75 8.21 19.79
C SER A 428 -11.27 8.54 19.61
N ILE A 429 -10.79 8.77 18.37
CA ILE A 429 -9.42 9.24 18.11
C ILE A 429 -9.20 10.61 18.76
N LEU A 430 -10.14 11.55 18.56
CA LEU A 430 -10.03 12.91 19.10
C LEU A 430 -10.11 12.94 20.63
N LYS A 431 -10.99 12.12 21.21
CA LYS A 431 -11.16 12.03 22.66
C LYS A 431 -10.09 11.20 23.36
N LYS A 432 -9.34 10.38 22.62
CA LYS A 432 -8.44 9.34 23.16
C LYS A 432 -9.15 8.51 24.25
N ASP A 433 -10.34 8.02 23.93
CA ASP A 433 -11.17 7.30 24.91
C ASP A 433 -10.69 5.85 25.15
N ALA A 434 -11.35 5.14 26.07
CA ALA A 434 -11.01 3.76 26.40
C ALA A 434 -11.02 2.80 25.18
N ASN A 435 -11.90 3.02 24.19
CA ASN A 435 -11.92 2.18 22.99
C ASN A 435 -10.72 2.46 22.10
N TYR A 436 -10.29 3.73 22.00
CA TYR A 436 -9.07 4.09 21.31
C TYR A 436 -7.86 3.40 21.94
N GLU A 437 -7.72 3.44 23.26
CA GLU A 437 -6.57 2.81 23.92
C GLU A 437 -6.58 1.28 23.85
N LEU A 438 -7.76 0.65 23.93
CA LEU A 438 -7.90 -0.79 23.70
C LEU A 438 -7.57 -1.17 22.25
N PHE A 439 -7.99 -0.36 21.27
CA PHE A 439 -7.65 -0.55 19.86
C PHE A 439 -6.13 -0.50 19.62
N ARG A 440 -5.42 0.44 20.25
CA ARG A 440 -3.95 0.51 20.18
C ARG A 440 -3.27 -0.67 20.86
N SER A 441 -3.71 -0.99 22.07
CA SER A 441 -3.16 -2.07 22.90
C SER A 441 -3.36 -3.46 22.28
N SER A 442 -4.46 -3.64 21.52
CA SER A 442 -4.75 -4.87 20.77
C SER A 442 -3.83 -5.11 19.58
N GLY A 443 -3.04 -4.11 19.14
CA GLY A 443 -2.20 -4.21 17.93
C GLY A 443 -2.96 -3.94 16.63
N ALA A 444 -4.19 -3.41 16.69
CA ALA A 444 -4.99 -3.11 15.51
C ALA A 444 -4.58 -1.82 14.78
N GLU A 445 -3.99 -0.85 15.50
CA GLU A 445 -3.62 0.46 14.95
C GLU A 445 -2.59 0.39 13.81
N HIS A 446 -1.65 -0.58 13.84
CA HIS A 446 -0.44 -0.56 13.00
C HIS A 446 -0.41 -1.61 11.88
N ALA A 447 -1.57 -2.10 11.43
CA ALA A 447 -1.75 -2.78 10.13
C ALA A 447 -1.59 -1.83 8.91
N MET A 448 -1.34 -0.54 9.14
CA MET A 448 -1.38 0.55 8.14
C MET A 448 -0.09 0.59 7.29
N MET A 449 -0.23 0.91 6.00
CA MET A 449 0.86 0.86 5.01
C MET A 449 2.07 1.77 5.32
N VAL A 450 1.90 2.81 6.14
CA VAL A 450 2.89 3.89 6.35
C VAL A 450 3.53 3.89 7.75
N SER A 451 3.01 3.10 8.69
CA SER A 451 3.38 3.20 10.11
C SER A 451 4.61 2.36 10.52
N MET A 452 5.27 1.74 9.56
CA MET A 452 6.22 0.65 9.77
C MET A 452 7.69 1.10 9.79
N ASP A 453 7.97 2.36 10.16
CA ASP A 453 9.30 2.97 10.06
C ASP A 453 9.87 3.52 11.38
N ARG A 454 11.21 3.41 11.47
CA ARG A 454 12.14 3.99 12.47
C ARG A 454 11.79 5.40 12.93
N GLU A 455 11.24 6.20 12.02
CA GLU A 455 10.82 7.57 12.29
C GLU A 455 9.80 7.63 13.43
N TYR A 456 8.89 6.65 13.58
CA TYR A 456 7.89 6.69 14.64
C TYR A 456 8.52 6.55 16.03
N LEU A 457 9.51 5.67 16.20
CA LEU A 457 10.25 5.56 17.45
C LEU A 457 11.07 6.83 17.75
N GLN A 458 11.65 7.45 16.72
CA GLN A 458 12.30 8.76 16.87
C GLN A 458 11.28 9.88 17.21
N LYS A 459 10.04 9.78 16.73
CA LYS A 459 8.94 10.72 17.00
C LYS A 459 8.48 10.62 18.45
N SER A 460 8.05 9.43 18.88
CA SER A 460 7.66 9.18 20.28
C SER A 460 8.80 9.50 21.23
N PHE A 461 10.05 9.17 20.87
CA PHE A 461 11.21 9.57 21.65
C PHE A 461 11.32 11.09 21.79
N LYS A 462 11.39 11.85 20.68
CA LYS A 462 11.50 13.31 20.73
C LYS A 462 10.35 13.99 21.46
N GLU A 463 9.12 13.50 21.32
CA GLU A 463 7.96 14.04 22.04
C GLU A 463 8.08 13.84 23.54
N ILE A 464 8.52 12.64 23.96
CA ILE A 464 8.73 12.31 25.37
C ILE A 464 9.91 13.10 25.96
N THR A 465 11.01 13.25 25.20
CA THR A 465 12.26 13.86 25.69
C THR A 465 12.30 15.38 25.60
N GLU A 466 11.74 15.97 24.55
CA GLU A 466 11.80 17.41 24.31
C GLU A 466 10.51 18.13 24.74
N GLY A 467 9.49 17.38 25.18
CA GLY A 467 8.26 17.92 25.78
C GLY A 467 7.34 18.71 24.84
N LYS A 468 7.72 18.93 23.58
CA LYS A 468 6.85 19.55 22.58
C LYS A 468 6.02 18.47 21.88
N LYS A 469 4.75 18.79 21.64
CA LYS A 469 3.87 17.93 20.82
C LYS A 469 4.51 17.72 19.45
N PHE A 470 4.35 16.53 18.85
CA PHE A 470 4.89 16.25 17.52
C PHE A 470 4.57 17.34 16.49
N THR A 471 3.37 17.92 16.61
CA THR A 471 2.87 19.00 15.75
C THR A 471 3.79 20.21 15.71
N SER A 472 4.62 20.43 16.74
CA SER A 472 5.65 21.48 16.81
C SER A 472 6.94 21.14 16.06
N TYR A 473 7.13 19.87 15.66
CA TYR A 473 8.27 19.36 14.89
C TYR A 473 7.96 19.05 13.43
N ILE A 474 6.69 19.16 13.05
CA ILE A 474 6.25 19.05 11.65
C ILE A 474 6.82 20.24 10.88
N LYS A 475 8.06 20.10 10.41
CA LYS A 475 8.72 21.06 9.50
C LYS A 475 8.54 20.65 8.04
N HIS A 476 8.13 19.39 7.79
CA HIS A 476 8.04 18.82 6.46
C HIS A 476 6.59 18.53 6.04
N PRO A 477 6.11 19.08 4.92
CA PRO A 477 4.74 18.88 4.42
C PRO A 477 4.34 17.40 4.26
N ILE A 478 5.31 16.54 3.94
CA ILE A 478 5.11 15.10 3.75
C ILE A 478 4.57 14.42 5.01
N GLU A 479 4.98 14.87 6.20
CA GLU A 479 4.54 14.27 7.46
C GLU A 479 3.09 14.61 7.78
N VAL A 480 2.61 15.81 7.43
CA VAL A 480 1.19 16.19 7.54
C VAL A 480 0.34 15.31 6.63
N LEU A 481 0.78 15.12 5.39
CA LEU A 481 0.09 14.30 4.40
C LEU A 481 0.00 12.84 4.86
N ARG A 482 1.07 12.31 5.46
CA ARG A 482 1.09 10.98 6.07
C ARG A 482 0.08 10.84 7.20
N LEU A 483 0.07 11.79 8.14
CA LEU A 483 -0.88 11.77 9.25
C LEU A 483 -2.32 11.82 8.75
N GLY A 484 -2.62 12.67 7.76
CA GLY A 484 -3.95 12.76 7.19
C GLY A 484 -4.38 11.51 6.41
N SER A 485 -3.45 10.83 5.72
CA SER A 485 -3.72 9.57 5.04
C SER A 485 -4.02 8.43 6.04
N GLU A 486 -3.20 8.31 7.09
CA GLU A 486 -3.40 7.32 8.17
C GLU A 486 -4.69 7.57 8.98
N PHE A 487 -5.13 8.82 9.10
CA PHE A 487 -6.28 9.21 9.92
C PHE A 487 -7.59 8.57 9.45
N GLY A 488 -7.87 8.57 8.14
CA GLY A 488 -9.12 8.02 7.59
C GLY A 488 -9.23 6.49 7.73
N GLU A 489 -8.12 5.79 7.48
CA GLU A 489 -8.05 4.33 7.66
C GLU A 489 -8.22 3.96 9.14
N ARG A 490 -7.54 4.69 10.04
CA ARG A 490 -7.66 4.51 11.51
C ARG A 490 -9.08 4.74 12.00
N ALA A 491 -9.75 5.78 11.52
CA ALA A 491 -11.13 6.08 11.89
C ALA A 491 -12.09 4.95 11.46
N THR A 492 -11.93 4.43 10.25
CA THR A 492 -12.75 3.32 9.74
C THR A 492 -12.54 2.05 10.57
N ARG A 493 -11.29 1.66 10.81
CA ARG A 493 -10.97 0.48 11.63
C ARG A 493 -11.41 0.60 13.08
N LEU A 494 -11.24 1.77 13.70
CA LEU A 494 -11.72 2.02 15.05
C LEU A 494 -13.26 2.00 15.13
N GLY A 495 -13.95 2.40 14.06
CA GLY A 495 -15.39 2.23 13.94
C GLY A 495 -15.82 0.76 14.03
N GLU A 496 -15.16 -0.13 13.28
CA GLU A 496 -15.39 -1.59 13.38
C GLU A 496 -15.02 -2.13 14.78
N PHE A 497 -13.87 -1.72 15.32
CA PHE A 497 -13.45 -2.12 16.67
C PHE A 497 -14.53 -1.80 17.70
N LYS A 498 -15.05 -0.57 17.68
CA LYS A 498 -16.11 -0.12 18.59
C LYS A 498 -17.40 -0.90 18.41
N LYS A 499 -17.75 -1.25 17.16
CA LYS A 499 -18.88 -2.13 16.88
C LYS A 499 -18.67 -3.52 17.48
N GLY A 500 -17.47 -4.08 17.37
CA GLY A 500 -17.10 -5.34 18.03
C GLY A 500 -17.28 -5.26 19.55
N ILE A 501 -16.66 -4.27 20.20
CA ILE A 501 -16.79 -4.08 21.66
C ILE A 501 -18.27 -3.92 22.07
N ALA A 502 -19.05 -3.15 21.30
CA ALA A 502 -20.49 -2.97 21.57
C ALA A 502 -21.31 -4.26 21.37
N ARG A 503 -20.82 -5.22 20.58
CA ARG A 503 -21.40 -6.55 20.41
C ARG A 503 -20.93 -7.56 21.46
N GLY A 504 -20.05 -7.15 22.37
CA GLY A 504 -19.60 -7.98 23.50
C GLY A 504 -18.40 -8.87 23.21
N VAL A 505 -17.73 -8.72 22.06
CA VAL A 505 -16.48 -9.46 21.78
C VAL A 505 -15.30 -8.88 22.55
N THR A 506 -14.26 -9.69 22.74
CA THR A 506 -13.06 -9.25 23.45
C THR A 506 -12.30 -8.16 22.66
N PRO A 507 -11.54 -7.27 23.31
CA PRO A 507 -10.64 -6.34 22.63
C PRO A 507 -9.65 -6.99 21.66
N THR A 508 -9.21 -8.22 21.92
CA THR A 508 -8.35 -8.99 21.02
C THR A 508 -9.08 -9.34 19.71
N GLU A 509 -10.30 -9.85 19.82
CA GLU A 509 -11.15 -10.19 18.68
C GLU A 509 -11.60 -8.96 17.89
N ALA A 510 -12.03 -7.90 18.59
CA ALA A 510 -12.36 -6.63 17.98
C ALA A 510 -11.13 -6.04 17.26
N GLY A 511 -9.93 -6.21 17.82
CA GLY A 511 -8.67 -5.80 17.22
C GLY A 511 -8.38 -6.53 15.90
N LEU A 512 -8.53 -7.86 15.88
CA LEU A 512 -8.37 -8.66 14.66
C LEU A 512 -9.38 -8.26 13.58
N ALA A 513 -10.66 -8.18 13.94
CA ALA A 513 -11.72 -7.78 13.02
C ALA A 513 -11.49 -6.37 12.46
N ALA A 514 -11.04 -5.42 13.29
CA ALA A 514 -10.70 -4.07 12.86
C ALA A 514 -9.54 -4.06 11.85
N ARG A 515 -8.54 -4.94 11.98
CA ARG A 515 -7.47 -5.06 10.97
C ARG A 515 -7.97 -5.61 9.65
N GLU A 516 -8.89 -6.58 9.71
CA GLU A 516 -9.37 -7.32 8.55
C GLU A 516 -10.61 -6.71 7.88
N VAL A 517 -11.25 -5.69 8.48
CA VAL A 517 -12.45 -5.04 7.91
C VAL A 517 -12.14 -4.28 6.61
N THR A 518 -10.88 -3.85 6.46
CA THR A 518 -10.29 -3.35 5.22
C THR A 518 -9.06 -4.21 4.87
N LEU A 519 -8.19 -3.75 3.96
CA LEU A 519 -6.97 -4.48 3.61
C LEU A 519 -5.95 -4.41 4.76
N ASP A 520 -5.57 -5.55 5.35
CA ASP A 520 -4.41 -5.61 6.26
C ASP A 520 -3.10 -5.63 5.44
N PHE A 521 -2.43 -4.48 5.35
CA PHE A 521 -1.19 -4.34 4.57
C PHE A 521 0.01 -5.08 5.19
N ALA A 522 -0.07 -5.45 6.47
CA ALA A 522 0.96 -6.25 7.12
C ALA A 522 0.83 -7.74 6.82
N LYS A 523 -0.32 -8.19 6.27
CA LYS A 523 -0.49 -9.55 5.76
C LYS A 523 0.04 -9.64 4.33
N ALA A 524 1.05 -10.47 4.12
CA ALA A 524 1.60 -10.78 2.79
C ALA A 524 2.36 -12.10 2.86
N GLY A 525 2.44 -12.82 1.74
CA GLY A 525 3.34 -13.97 1.64
C GLY A 525 4.81 -13.56 1.50
N THR A 526 5.72 -14.51 1.69
CA THR A 526 7.18 -14.25 1.67
C THR A 526 7.68 -13.70 0.32
N THR A 527 7.22 -14.28 -0.79
CA THR A 527 7.54 -13.81 -2.15
C THR A 527 6.78 -12.53 -2.50
N ALA A 528 5.52 -12.39 -2.06
CA ALA A 528 4.78 -11.14 -2.25
C ALA A 528 5.44 -9.96 -1.52
N HIS A 529 6.00 -10.17 -0.33
CA HIS A 529 6.81 -9.17 0.37
C HIS A 529 8.04 -8.75 -0.43
N TRP A 530 8.72 -9.70 -1.09
CA TRP A 530 9.84 -9.41 -1.98
C TRP A 530 9.39 -8.63 -3.22
N ALA A 531 8.35 -9.08 -3.92
CA ALA A 531 7.84 -8.47 -5.16
C ALA A 531 7.32 -7.05 -4.91
N ASN A 532 6.59 -6.83 -3.82
CA ASN A 532 6.05 -5.53 -3.43
C ASN A 532 7.12 -4.45 -3.15
N ARG A 533 8.41 -4.85 -3.00
CA ARG A 533 9.53 -3.89 -2.91
C ARG A 533 9.84 -3.24 -4.26
N TYR A 534 9.54 -3.91 -5.37
CA TYR A 534 9.85 -3.49 -6.74
C TYR A 534 8.61 -3.16 -7.57
N ILE A 535 7.47 -3.75 -7.21
CA ILE A 535 6.18 -3.60 -7.90
C ILE A 535 5.20 -2.96 -6.91
N PRO A 536 4.88 -1.68 -7.07
CA PRO A 536 3.91 -0.94 -6.25
C PRO A 536 2.59 -1.67 -6.15
N PHE A 537 2.04 -1.74 -4.92
CA PHE A 537 0.73 -2.31 -4.63
C PHE A 537 0.54 -3.80 -4.98
N PHE A 538 1.61 -4.51 -5.38
CA PHE A 538 1.56 -5.95 -5.69
C PHE A 538 0.88 -6.77 -4.60
N ASN A 539 1.26 -6.53 -3.33
CA ASN A 539 0.62 -7.21 -2.22
C ASN A 539 -0.84 -6.77 -2.04
N ALA A 540 -1.14 -5.48 -2.19
CA ALA A 540 -2.50 -4.96 -2.02
C ALA A 540 -3.48 -5.63 -2.99
N THR A 541 -3.10 -5.80 -4.27
CA THR A 541 -3.91 -6.51 -5.28
C THR A 541 -4.22 -7.95 -4.86
N ILE A 542 -3.18 -8.71 -4.47
CA ILE A 542 -3.37 -10.10 -4.02
C ILE A 542 -4.28 -10.17 -2.79
N ARG A 543 -4.06 -9.26 -1.83
CA ARG A 543 -4.82 -9.20 -0.58
C ARG A 543 -6.28 -8.81 -0.80
N GLY A 544 -6.58 -7.95 -1.75
CA GLY A 544 -7.94 -7.56 -2.10
C GLY A 544 -8.78 -8.75 -2.56
N TRP A 545 -8.24 -9.55 -3.48
CA TRP A 545 -8.88 -10.80 -3.91
C TRP A 545 -9.00 -11.83 -2.80
N ASP A 546 -7.94 -12.08 -2.03
CA ASP A 546 -7.97 -13.02 -0.91
C ASP A 546 -9.07 -12.64 0.10
N LYS A 547 -9.13 -11.36 0.49
CA LYS A 547 -10.14 -10.89 1.45
C LYS A 547 -11.55 -11.05 0.89
N MET A 548 -11.77 -10.70 -0.38
CA MET A 548 -13.07 -10.86 -1.02
C MET A 548 -13.50 -12.33 -1.03
N ILE A 549 -12.65 -13.24 -1.53
CA ILE A 549 -12.94 -14.67 -1.63
C ILE A 549 -13.25 -15.25 -0.24
N ILE A 550 -12.42 -14.94 0.77
CA ILE A 550 -12.64 -15.41 2.15
C ILE A 550 -13.96 -14.86 2.71
N SER A 551 -14.27 -13.59 2.50
CA SER A 551 -15.51 -12.98 3.01
C SER A 551 -16.77 -13.57 2.40
N PHE A 552 -16.73 -13.94 1.11
CA PHE A 552 -17.84 -14.66 0.47
C PHE A 552 -17.89 -16.13 0.91
N LYS A 553 -16.75 -16.78 1.17
CA LYS A 553 -16.71 -18.16 1.65
C LYS A 553 -17.23 -18.30 3.08
N GLU A 554 -16.82 -17.40 3.98
CA GLU A 554 -17.20 -17.45 5.40
C GLU A 554 -18.63 -16.94 5.62
N HIS A 555 -19.05 -15.94 4.84
CA HIS A 555 -20.34 -15.28 5.02
C HIS A 555 -21.08 -15.02 3.69
N PRO A 556 -21.44 -16.06 2.92
CA PRO A 556 -21.94 -15.91 1.55
C PRO A 556 -23.18 -15.02 1.43
N THR A 557 -24.20 -15.28 2.25
CA THR A 557 -25.48 -14.54 2.19
C THR A 557 -25.32 -13.09 2.65
N ARG A 558 -24.70 -12.89 3.82
CA ARG A 558 -24.49 -11.57 4.42
C ARG A 558 -23.61 -10.68 3.54
N THR A 559 -22.48 -11.20 3.06
CA THR A 559 -21.56 -10.46 2.20
C THR A 559 -22.23 -10.12 0.88
N SER A 560 -22.92 -11.08 0.24
CA SER A 560 -23.63 -10.83 -1.02
C SER A 560 -24.71 -9.76 -0.88
N ALA A 561 -25.53 -9.82 0.18
CA ALA A 561 -26.58 -8.84 0.41
C ALA A 561 -26.01 -7.42 0.61
N LYS A 562 -24.92 -7.29 1.39
CA LYS A 562 -24.24 -6.01 1.60
C LYS A 562 -23.58 -5.48 0.32
N VAL A 563 -22.89 -6.33 -0.44
CA VAL A 563 -22.29 -5.94 -1.73
C VAL A 563 -23.37 -5.49 -2.71
N PHE A 564 -24.48 -6.23 -2.80
CA PHE A 564 -25.59 -5.84 -3.66
C PHE A 564 -26.17 -4.47 -3.25
N MET A 565 -26.49 -4.28 -1.98
CA MET A 565 -27.10 -3.04 -1.48
C MET A 565 -26.15 -1.84 -1.53
N GLY A 566 -24.86 -2.05 -1.22
CA GLY A 566 -23.87 -0.99 -1.10
C GLY A 566 -23.13 -0.67 -2.39
N ILE A 567 -23.19 -1.55 -3.40
CA ILE A 567 -22.39 -1.42 -4.62
C ILE A 567 -23.24 -1.63 -5.88
N THR A 568 -23.82 -2.82 -6.05
CA THR A 568 -24.51 -3.20 -7.30
C THR A 568 -25.76 -2.37 -7.55
N LEU A 569 -26.63 -2.24 -6.56
CA LEU A 569 -27.88 -1.51 -6.69
C LEU A 569 -27.62 -0.01 -6.99
N PRO A 570 -26.74 0.71 -6.26
CA PRO A 570 -26.36 2.08 -6.64
C PRO A 570 -25.78 2.18 -8.04
N SER A 571 -24.93 1.23 -8.46
CA SER A 571 -24.37 1.18 -9.82
C SER A 571 -25.45 1.10 -10.90
N ILE A 572 -26.40 0.17 -10.74
CA ILE A 572 -27.53 0.01 -11.65
C ILE A 572 -28.37 1.29 -11.70
N LEU A 573 -28.75 1.83 -10.54
CA LEU A 573 -29.57 3.04 -10.47
C LEU A 573 -28.89 4.23 -11.14
N LEU A 574 -27.60 4.45 -10.86
CA LEU A 574 -26.85 5.54 -11.48
C LEU A 574 -26.67 5.37 -12.98
N TYR A 575 -26.45 4.14 -13.46
CA TYR A 575 -26.45 3.88 -14.90
C TYR A 575 -27.80 4.24 -15.54
N LEU A 576 -28.91 3.75 -14.97
CA LEU A 576 -30.25 3.99 -15.50
C LEU A 576 -30.61 5.49 -15.53
N VAL A 577 -30.15 6.26 -14.55
CA VAL A 577 -30.35 7.72 -14.51
C VAL A 577 -29.46 8.45 -15.52
N ASN A 578 -28.26 7.93 -15.78
CA ASN A 578 -27.25 8.62 -16.59
C ASN A 578 -27.20 8.21 -18.07
N ARG A 579 -27.76 7.04 -18.44
CA ARG A 579 -27.55 6.39 -19.75
C ARG A 579 -27.97 7.24 -20.95
N ASP A 580 -28.98 8.10 -20.78
CA ASP A 580 -29.52 8.93 -21.85
C ASP A 580 -28.81 10.29 -21.97
N ASP A 581 -27.85 10.59 -21.07
CA ASP A 581 -27.09 11.83 -21.10
C ASP A 581 -25.91 11.74 -22.11
N PRO A 582 -25.82 12.63 -23.11
CA PRO A 582 -24.77 12.57 -24.14
C PRO A 582 -23.35 12.76 -23.60
N ARG A 583 -23.21 13.27 -22.37
CA ARG A 583 -21.93 13.40 -21.67
C ARG A 583 -21.41 12.05 -21.17
N TRP A 584 -22.29 11.07 -20.92
CA TRP A 584 -21.92 9.75 -20.43
C TRP A 584 -20.92 9.03 -21.35
N ASP A 585 -21.13 9.16 -22.67
CA ASP A 585 -20.29 8.55 -23.69
C ASP A 585 -18.90 9.18 -23.78
N GLU A 586 -18.77 10.44 -23.36
CA GLU A 586 -17.51 11.17 -23.40
C GLU A 586 -16.67 11.00 -22.14
N ILE A 587 -17.23 10.40 -21.08
CA ILE A 587 -16.45 10.11 -19.87
C ILE A 587 -15.52 8.92 -20.18
N PRO A 588 -14.19 9.08 -19.97
CA PRO A 588 -13.24 8.01 -20.22
C PRO A 588 -13.58 6.73 -19.46
N GLN A 589 -13.39 5.58 -20.10
CA GLN A 589 -13.81 4.28 -19.58
C GLN A 589 -13.26 4.01 -18.17
N TRP A 590 -11.97 4.28 -17.93
CA TRP A 590 -11.35 4.12 -16.60
C TRP A 590 -12.04 4.92 -15.48
N GLN A 591 -12.69 6.05 -15.81
CA GLN A 591 -13.45 6.82 -14.82
C GLN A 591 -14.78 6.15 -14.49
N LYS A 592 -15.49 5.65 -15.51
CA LYS A 592 -16.74 4.89 -15.31
C LYS A 592 -16.48 3.60 -14.55
N ASP A 593 -15.33 2.97 -14.76
CA ASP A 593 -14.99 1.72 -14.10
C ASP A 593 -14.51 1.89 -12.65
N LEU A 594 -13.87 3.01 -12.32
CA LEU A 594 -13.34 3.28 -10.97
C LEU A 594 -14.24 4.14 -10.08
N PHE A 595 -15.22 4.81 -10.67
CA PHE A 595 -16.08 5.76 -9.98
C PHE A 595 -17.53 5.60 -10.41
N TRP A 596 -18.43 5.84 -9.46
CA TRP A 596 -19.80 6.18 -9.77
C TRP A 596 -19.86 7.63 -10.24
N ILE A 597 -20.53 7.87 -11.36
CA ILE A 597 -20.70 9.21 -11.90
C ILE A 597 -22.07 9.74 -11.51
N VAL A 598 -22.11 10.99 -11.07
CA VAL A 598 -23.34 11.69 -10.71
C VAL A 598 -23.38 13.00 -11.49
N PHE A 599 -24.33 13.09 -12.42
CA PHE A 599 -24.62 14.34 -13.12
C PHE A 599 -25.46 15.24 -12.22
N VAL A 600 -24.93 16.41 -11.87
CA VAL A 600 -25.69 17.46 -11.18
C VAL A 600 -25.95 18.56 -12.20
N SER A 601 -27.15 18.57 -12.76
CA SER A 601 -27.58 19.61 -13.69
C SER A 601 -27.90 20.89 -12.92
N PRO A 602 -27.67 22.08 -13.50
CA PRO A 602 -28.18 23.32 -12.92
C PRO A 602 -29.72 23.25 -12.88
N PRO A 603 -30.36 24.06 -12.02
CA PRO A 603 -31.79 24.28 -12.13
C PRO A 603 -32.14 24.69 -13.57
N PRO A 604 -33.31 24.29 -14.09
CA PRO A 604 -33.70 24.62 -15.46
C PRO A 604 -33.78 26.14 -15.64
N LYS A 605 -33.67 26.64 -16.88
CA LYS A 605 -33.59 28.09 -17.16
C LYS A 605 -34.79 28.89 -16.62
N ASN A 606 -35.94 28.25 -16.49
CA ASN A 606 -37.18 28.79 -15.92
C ASN A 606 -37.27 28.64 -14.39
N TYR A 607 -36.20 28.24 -13.69
CA TYR A 607 -36.21 28.02 -12.24
C TYR A 607 -36.58 29.28 -11.45
N ALA A 608 -36.19 30.47 -11.94
CA ALA A 608 -36.61 31.74 -11.35
C ALA A 608 -38.14 31.93 -11.42
N ASP A 609 -38.77 31.36 -12.43
CA ASP A 609 -40.20 31.50 -12.76
C ASP A 609 -41.05 30.34 -12.17
N MET A 610 -40.41 29.34 -11.54
CA MET A 610 -41.09 28.21 -10.89
C MET A 610 -41.74 28.64 -9.56
N THR A 611 -42.86 27.99 -9.22
CA THR A 611 -43.53 28.15 -7.92
C THR A 611 -42.68 27.58 -6.77
N GLU A 612 -42.94 28.00 -5.53
CA GLU A 612 -42.18 27.53 -4.37
C GLU A 612 -42.39 26.03 -4.08
N GLU A 613 -43.53 25.44 -4.46
CA GLU A 613 -43.76 23.98 -4.44
C GLU A 613 -42.94 23.25 -5.52
N GLU A 614 -42.88 23.77 -6.75
CA GLU A 614 -42.04 23.21 -7.83
C GLU A 614 -40.54 23.33 -7.50
N LYS A 615 -40.13 24.42 -6.84
CA LYS A 615 -38.76 24.59 -6.34
C LYS A 615 -38.44 23.65 -5.18
N ALA A 616 -39.42 23.37 -4.30
CA ALA A 616 -39.27 22.43 -3.19
C ALA A 616 -39.05 20.99 -3.68
N ASP A 617 -39.68 20.60 -4.79
CA ASP A 617 -39.45 19.32 -5.49
C ASP A 617 -38.03 19.20 -6.06
N TYR A 618 -37.41 20.32 -6.43
CA TYR A 618 -36.02 20.36 -6.89
C TYR A 618 -34.98 20.35 -5.75
N PHE A 619 -35.32 20.82 -4.52
CA PHE A 619 -34.29 21.17 -3.53
C PHE A 619 -34.61 21.00 -2.04
N GLY A 620 -33.98 19.99 -1.42
CA GLY A 620 -33.59 20.02 0.00
C GLY A 620 -32.08 20.01 0.24
N PHE A 621 -31.31 19.31 -0.60
CA PHE A 621 -29.85 19.11 -0.44
C PHE A 621 -29.01 19.59 -1.64
N TRP A 622 -29.56 19.53 -2.85
CA TRP A 622 -28.79 19.75 -4.08
C TRP A 622 -28.61 21.23 -4.49
N SER A 623 -29.30 22.20 -3.85
CA SER A 623 -29.33 23.63 -4.27
C SER A 623 -28.04 24.36 -3.99
N GLN A 624 -27.27 23.80 -3.08
CA GLN A 624 -25.98 24.32 -2.67
C GLN A 624 -24.85 23.76 -3.55
N ILE A 625 -25.14 22.81 -4.45
CA ILE A 625 -24.16 22.12 -5.29
C ILE A 625 -24.14 22.76 -6.68
N LYS A 626 -22.98 23.29 -7.08
CA LYS A 626 -22.79 23.87 -8.42
C LYS A 626 -23.04 22.80 -9.49
N SER A 627 -23.61 23.20 -10.62
CA SER A 627 -23.75 22.31 -11.77
C SER A 627 -22.41 21.71 -12.18
N GLY A 628 -22.39 20.41 -12.45
CA GLY A 628 -21.15 19.70 -12.74
C GLY A 628 -21.32 18.19 -12.77
N ILE A 629 -20.19 17.51 -12.99
CA ILE A 629 -20.11 16.05 -13.03
C ILE A 629 -19.29 15.62 -11.83
N TYR A 630 -19.93 14.94 -10.89
CA TYR A 630 -19.30 14.45 -9.68
C TYR A 630 -18.96 12.97 -9.85
N ARG A 631 -17.90 12.54 -9.16
CA ARG A 631 -17.46 11.15 -9.15
C ARG A 631 -17.21 10.67 -7.74
N ILE A 632 -17.81 9.54 -7.39
CA ILE A 632 -17.68 8.90 -6.08
C ILE A 632 -16.82 7.65 -6.29
N PRO A 633 -15.71 7.49 -5.56
CA PRO A 633 -14.81 6.39 -5.76
C PRO A 633 -15.48 5.06 -5.34
N LYS A 634 -15.54 4.11 -6.29
CA LYS A 634 -15.98 2.74 -6.01
C LYS A 634 -14.93 2.02 -5.13
N PRO A 635 -15.31 1.09 -4.24
CA PRO A 635 -14.35 0.20 -3.56
C PRO A 635 -13.60 -0.64 -4.60
N PHE A 636 -12.41 -1.14 -4.29
CA PHE A 636 -11.47 -1.76 -5.26
C PHE A 636 -12.05 -2.93 -6.10
N GLU A 637 -11.75 -4.18 -5.76
CA GLU A 637 -12.15 -5.36 -6.55
C GLU A 637 -13.68 -5.48 -6.59
N LEU A 638 -14.33 -5.20 -5.45
CA LEU A 638 -15.78 -5.24 -5.34
C LEU A 638 -16.47 -4.24 -6.27
N GLY A 639 -15.94 -3.02 -6.40
CA GLY A 639 -16.57 -1.99 -7.22
C GLY A 639 -16.48 -2.27 -8.71
N ILE A 640 -15.40 -2.92 -9.16
CA ILE A 640 -15.27 -3.32 -10.56
C ILE A 640 -16.22 -4.48 -10.87
N LEU A 641 -16.16 -5.57 -10.09
CA LEU A 641 -16.94 -6.78 -10.37
C LEU A 641 -18.43 -6.62 -10.11
N PHE A 642 -18.80 -5.91 -9.04
CA PHE A 642 -20.19 -5.80 -8.61
C PHE A 642 -20.79 -4.43 -8.88
N GLY A 643 -20.00 -3.46 -9.34
CA GLY A 643 -20.50 -2.17 -9.80
C GLY A 643 -20.34 -2.00 -11.30
N SER A 644 -19.10 -1.96 -11.77
CA SER A 644 -18.78 -1.65 -13.17
C SER A 644 -19.19 -2.74 -14.15
N VAL A 645 -19.00 -4.04 -13.85
CA VAL A 645 -19.47 -5.12 -14.72
C VAL A 645 -20.99 -5.09 -14.92
N PRO A 646 -21.83 -4.95 -13.87
CA PRO A 646 -23.27 -4.73 -14.05
C PRO A 646 -23.61 -3.48 -14.88
N GLU A 647 -22.96 -2.34 -14.63
CA GLU A 647 -23.15 -1.13 -15.44
C GLU A 647 -22.84 -1.37 -16.92
N ARG A 648 -21.71 -2.05 -17.22
CA ARG A 648 -21.30 -2.37 -18.59
C ARG A 648 -22.18 -3.43 -19.24
N PHE A 649 -22.71 -4.36 -18.47
CA PHE A 649 -23.66 -5.33 -18.97
C PHE A 649 -24.95 -4.63 -19.42
N LEU A 650 -25.47 -3.69 -18.63
CA LEU A 650 -26.61 -2.86 -19.04
C LEU A 650 -26.27 -1.99 -20.26
N GLU A 651 -25.07 -1.40 -20.30
CA GLU A 651 -24.59 -0.63 -21.45
C GLU A 651 -24.44 -1.47 -22.71
N TYR A 652 -24.02 -2.73 -22.58
CA TYR A 652 -24.00 -3.70 -23.66
C TYR A 652 -25.42 -4.05 -24.15
N LEU A 653 -26.40 -4.19 -23.25
CA LEU A 653 -27.79 -4.43 -23.65
C LEU A 653 -28.37 -3.25 -24.44
N ASP A 654 -28.03 -2.02 -24.05
CA ASP A 654 -28.51 -0.81 -24.69
C ASP A 654 -27.80 -0.54 -26.04
N LYS A 655 -26.46 -0.69 -26.09
CA LYS A 655 -25.64 -0.32 -27.26
C LYS A 655 -25.27 -1.46 -28.19
N ARG A 656 -25.44 -2.72 -27.75
CA ARG A 656 -25.01 -3.94 -28.46
C ARG A 656 -23.52 -4.00 -28.82
N ASP A 657 -22.68 -3.22 -28.13
CA ASP A 657 -21.23 -3.21 -28.34
C ASP A 657 -20.53 -4.19 -27.37
N PRO A 658 -20.08 -5.37 -27.83
CA PRO A 658 -19.43 -6.35 -26.95
C PRO A 658 -18.06 -5.89 -26.45
N GLU A 659 -17.41 -4.91 -27.10
CA GLU A 659 -16.09 -4.43 -26.69
C GLU A 659 -16.16 -3.64 -25.38
N LEU A 660 -17.32 -3.05 -25.04
CA LEU A 660 -17.54 -2.41 -23.74
C LEU A 660 -17.48 -3.41 -22.58
N LEU A 661 -18.12 -4.57 -22.73
CA LEU A 661 -18.12 -5.60 -21.70
C LEU A 661 -16.79 -6.34 -21.66
N LYS A 662 -16.22 -6.71 -22.82
CA LYS A 662 -14.90 -7.34 -22.91
C LYS A 662 -13.81 -6.44 -22.34
N GLY A 663 -13.81 -5.15 -22.71
CA GLY A 663 -12.84 -4.16 -22.22
C GLY A 663 -12.85 -4.02 -20.71
N THR A 664 -14.03 -3.98 -20.08
CA THR A 664 -14.12 -3.91 -18.61
C THR A 664 -13.80 -5.25 -17.93
N LEU A 665 -14.15 -6.39 -18.53
CA LEU A 665 -13.71 -7.70 -18.02
C LEU A 665 -12.19 -7.86 -18.08
N LEU A 666 -11.56 -7.47 -19.20
CA LEU A 666 -10.11 -7.43 -19.35
C LEU A 666 -9.49 -6.45 -18.35
N SER A 667 -10.06 -5.26 -18.19
CA SER A 667 -9.61 -4.28 -17.19
C SER A 667 -9.74 -4.85 -15.77
N ALA A 668 -10.80 -5.60 -15.46
CA ALA A 668 -10.97 -6.26 -14.17
C ALA A 668 -9.90 -7.32 -13.91
N VAL A 669 -9.53 -8.09 -14.95
CA VAL A 669 -8.45 -9.07 -14.89
C VAL A 669 -7.09 -8.38 -14.75
N GLU A 670 -6.81 -7.34 -15.54
CA GLU A 670 -5.57 -6.57 -15.49
C GLU A 670 -5.37 -5.89 -14.14
N MET A 671 -6.41 -5.20 -13.64
CA MET A 671 -6.39 -4.55 -12.33
C MET A 671 -6.35 -5.55 -11.18
N GLY A 672 -6.95 -6.72 -11.37
CA GLY A 672 -6.91 -7.82 -10.42
C GLY A 672 -5.64 -8.66 -10.48
N SER A 673 -4.83 -8.50 -11.53
CA SER A 673 -3.56 -9.18 -11.70
C SER A 673 -2.44 -8.35 -11.06
N PRO A 674 -1.59 -8.95 -10.22
CA PRO A 674 -0.41 -8.27 -9.75
C PRO A 674 0.49 -7.95 -10.95
N GLY A 675 0.96 -6.70 -11.05
CA GLY A 675 1.91 -6.32 -12.10
C GLY A 675 3.13 -7.24 -12.08
N PHE A 676 3.68 -7.55 -13.26
CA PHE A 676 4.86 -8.41 -13.41
C PHE A 676 6.13 -7.63 -13.80
N ILE A 677 5.99 -6.33 -14.09
CA ILE A 677 7.09 -5.45 -14.49
C ILE A 677 7.48 -4.55 -13.30
N PRO A 678 8.78 -4.53 -12.90
CA PRO A 678 9.28 -3.58 -11.91
C PRO A 678 9.00 -2.12 -12.29
N GLN A 679 8.63 -1.28 -11.31
CA GLN A 679 8.28 0.13 -11.56
C GLN A 679 9.45 0.95 -12.12
N ALA A 680 10.69 0.52 -11.89
CA ALA A 680 11.85 1.17 -12.49
C ALA A 680 11.85 1.08 -14.02
N LEU A 681 11.29 0.00 -14.58
CA LEU A 681 11.29 -0.29 -16.02
C LEU A 681 9.98 0.11 -16.69
N LEU A 682 8.84 -0.02 -15.99
CA LEU A 682 7.52 0.21 -16.57
C LEU A 682 7.41 1.56 -17.32
N PRO A 683 7.80 2.72 -16.75
CA PRO A 683 7.68 4.01 -17.44
C PRO A 683 8.63 4.17 -18.64
N ILE A 684 9.75 3.45 -18.63
CA ILE A 684 10.69 3.40 -19.77
C ILE A 684 10.02 2.65 -20.92
N ILE A 685 9.40 1.50 -20.63
CA ILE A 685 8.64 0.72 -21.60
C ILE A 685 7.45 1.54 -22.13
N GLU A 686 6.70 2.20 -21.24
CA GLU A 686 5.61 3.11 -21.63
C GLU A 686 6.10 4.21 -22.58
N ASN A 687 7.23 4.85 -22.28
CA ASN A 687 7.81 5.89 -23.14
C ASN A 687 8.32 5.36 -24.49
N LEU A 688 8.88 4.15 -24.52
CA LEU A 688 9.32 3.47 -25.74
C LEU A 688 8.11 3.09 -26.61
N ALA A 689 7.05 2.56 -26.00
CA ALA A 689 5.80 2.21 -26.67
C ALA A 689 4.90 3.42 -26.96
N ASN A 690 5.26 4.61 -26.45
CA ASN A 690 4.41 5.81 -26.44
C ASN A 690 3.00 5.56 -25.86
N PHE A 691 2.86 4.63 -24.92
CA PHE A 691 1.57 4.19 -24.40
C PHE A 691 1.59 4.10 -22.87
N ASN A 692 0.62 4.73 -22.21
CA ASN A 692 0.44 4.67 -20.77
C ASN A 692 -0.54 3.54 -20.45
N PHE A 693 -0.04 2.44 -19.88
CA PHE A 693 -0.83 1.23 -19.64
C PHE A 693 -1.93 1.46 -18.58
N PHE A 694 -1.71 2.38 -17.64
CA PHE A 694 -2.72 2.71 -16.62
C PHE A 694 -3.90 3.49 -17.19
N LYS A 695 -3.66 4.42 -18.12
CA LYS A 695 -4.69 5.29 -18.70
C LYS A 695 -5.28 4.74 -20.00
N GLY A 696 -4.73 3.64 -20.52
CA GLY A 696 -5.14 3.02 -21.78
C GLY A 696 -4.98 3.94 -22.99
N ARG A 697 -3.96 4.81 -23.01
CA ARG A 697 -3.81 5.81 -24.09
C ARG A 697 -2.38 6.23 -24.31
N GLU A 698 -2.13 6.87 -25.44
CA GLU A 698 -0.81 7.37 -25.81
C GLU A 698 -0.30 8.51 -24.92
N ILE A 699 1.02 8.56 -24.72
CA ILE A 699 1.69 9.62 -23.95
C ILE A 699 1.79 10.90 -24.79
N VAL A 700 2.37 10.79 -25.98
CA VAL A 700 2.35 11.83 -27.01
C VAL A 700 1.14 11.56 -27.90
N PRO A 701 0.12 12.43 -27.90
CA PRO A 701 -1.06 12.23 -28.74
C PRO A 701 -0.69 12.18 -30.22
N ARG A 702 -1.27 11.26 -31.00
CA ARG A 702 -1.02 11.08 -32.46
C ARG A 702 -0.73 12.34 -33.26
N SER A 703 -1.62 13.32 -33.15
CA SER A 703 -1.51 14.66 -33.75
C SER A 703 -0.18 15.41 -33.54
N ARG A 704 0.64 15.00 -32.56
CA ARG A 704 1.90 15.63 -32.20
C ARG A 704 3.09 14.68 -32.33
N GLN A 705 2.87 13.42 -32.72
CA GLN A 705 3.95 12.44 -32.85
C GLN A 705 4.92 12.79 -33.99
N ASP A 706 4.43 13.43 -35.05
CA ASP A 706 5.24 13.86 -36.20
C ASP A 706 6.01 15.17 -35.97
N LEU A 707 5.85 15.80 -34.80
CA LEU A 707 6.60 17.01 -34.45
C LEU A 707 8.01 16.65 -33.95
N PRO A 708 9.00 17.56 -34.07
CA PRO A 708 10.29 17.44 -33.39
C PRO A 708 10.12 17.10 -31.89
N PRO A 709 10.98 16.25 -31.30
CA PRO A 709 10.81 15.73 -29.93
C PRO A 709 10.46 16.81 -28.90
N GLU A 710 11.17 17.93 -28.89
CA GLU A 710 11.00 19.06 -27.98
C GLU A 710 9.62 19.74 -28.09
N LEU A 711 8.88 19.53 -29.19
CA LEU A 711 7.52 20.03 -29.43
C LEU A 711 6.42 18.98 -29.13
N GLN A 712 6.80 17.75 -28.80
CA GLN A 712 5.88 16.65 -28.48
C GLN A 712 5.32 16.76 -27.06
N TYR A 713 4.49 17.78 -26.82
CA TYR A 713 3.85 18.03 -25.53
C TYR A 713 2.45 18.63 -25.68
N THR A 714 1.66 18.69 -24.60
CA THR A 714 0.34 19.34 -24.59
C THR A 714 0.34 20.55 -23.66
N ARG A 715 -0.75 21.34 -23.65
CA ARG A 715 -0.90 22.42 -22.67
C ARG A 715 -0.81 21.96 -21.21
N TYR A 716 -1.13 20.70 -20.94
CA TYR A 716 -1.08 20.11 -19.60
C TYR A 716 0.29 19.55 -19.21
N THR A 717 1.27 19.61 -20.13
CA THR A 717 2.64 19.21 -19.85
C THR A 717 3.33 20.30 -19.03
N THR A 718 4.04 19.90 -17.98
CA THR A 718 4.68 20.85 -17.04
C THR A 718 5.72 21.72 -17.73
N THR A 719 5.89 22.94 -17.24
CA THR A 719 6.89 23.89 -17.75
C THR A 719 8.29 23.36 -17.48
N VAL A 720 8.53 22.76 -16.31
CA VAL A 720 9.77 22.04 -16.00
C VAL A 720 10.10 21.00 -17.08
N SER A 721 9.16 20.13 -17.45
CA SER A 721 9.41 19.12 -18.48
C SER A 721 9.66 19.72 -19.86
N LYS A 722 9.02 20.85 -20.20
CA LYS A 722 9.26 21.57 -21.47
C LYS A 722 10.69 22.09 -21.53
N GLU A 723 11.19 22.72 -20.46
CA GLU A 723 12.55 23.24 -20.43
C GLU A 723 13.60 22.13 -20.44
N VAL A 724 13.39 21.05 -19.66
CA VAL A 724 14.29 19.89 -19.69
C VAL A 724 14.28 19.25 -21.08
N GLY A 725 13.11 19.05 -21.69
CA GLY A 725 12.99 18.45 -23.02
C GLY A 725 13.70 19.24 -24.12
N LYS A 726 13.69 20.58 -24.05
CA LYS A 726 14.48 21.44 -24.95
C LYS A 726 15.99 21.22 -24.75
N LEU A 727 16.46 21.11 -23.51
CA LEU A 727 17.88 20.95 -23.19
C LEU A 727 18.46 19.62 -23.69
N ILE A 728 17.68 18.53 -23.61
CA ILE A 728 18.16 17.17 -23.95
C ILE A 728 17.59 16.62 -25.26
N ASN A 729 16.88 17.45 -26.04
CA ASN A 729 16.20 17.07 -27.27
C ASN A 729 15.29 15.82 -27.10
N TYR A 730 14.44 15.84 -26.07
CA TYR A 730 13.54 14.74 -25.72
C TYR A 730 12.12 15.23 -25.46
N SER A 731 11.13 14.36 -25.71
CA SER A 731 9.71 14.71 -25.59
C SER A 731 9.33 15.14 -24.17
N PRO A 732 8.84 16.39 -23.97
CA PRO A 732 8.40 16.82 -22.65
C PRO A 732 7.22 16.00 -22.10
N ALA A 733 6.32 15.49 -22.95
CA ALA A 733 5.25 14.60 -22.49
C ALA A 733 5.80 13.27 -21.94
N LYS A 734 6.88 12.74 -22.55
CA LYS A 734 7.58 11.54 -22.06
C LYS A 734 8.34 11.80 -20.76
N ILE A 735 8.92 12.99 -20.58
CA ILE A 735 9.55 13.40 -19.30
C ILE A 735 8.49 13.48 -18.20
N ASP A 736 7.35 14.13 -18.48
CA ASP A 736 6.22 14.19 -17.56
C ASP A 736 5.71 12.79 -17.20
N ASN A 737 5.65 11.86 -18.17
CA ASN A 737 5.26 10.48 -17.87
C ASN A 737 6.24 9.81 -16.90
N LEU A 738 7.56 9.97 -17.08
CA LEU A 738 8.57 9.42 -16.16
C LEU A 738 8.40 9.97 -14.75
N ILE A 739 8.28 11.30 -14.61
CA ILE A 739 8.10 11.95 -13.32
C ILE A 739 6.84 11.39 -12.65
N ASN A 740 5.69 11.47 -13.33
CA ASN A 740 4.41 11.03 -12.78
C ASN A 740 4.40 9.53 -12.44
N ALA A 741 5.02 8.68 -13.26
CA ALA A 741 5.01 7.24 -13.08
C ALA A 741 6.01 6.74 -12.02
N TRP A 742 7.05 7.51 -11.66
CA TRP A 742 7.93 7.18 -10.53
C TRP A 742 7.54 7.86 -9.22
N THR A 743 6.79 8.95 -9.26
CA THR A 743 6.53 9.78 -8.07
C THR A 743 5.04 10.04 -7.81
N GLY A 744 4.14 9.51 -8.64
CA GLY A 744 2.70 9.56 -8.43
C GLY A 744 2.13 10.97 -8.39
N GLY A 745 1.05 11.14 -7.63
CA GLY A 745 0.36 12.42 -7.50
C GLY A 745 1.23 13.51 -6.88
N LEU A 746 2.08 13.17 -5.90
CA LEU A 746 2.96 14.15 -5.25
C LEU A 746 4.02 14.75 -6.18
N GLY A 747 4.58 13.97 -7.11
CA GLY A 747 5.50 14.52 -8.11
C GLY A 747 4.84 15.58 -8.96
N ARG A 748 3.60 15.33 -9.38
CA ARG A 748 2.81 16.31 -10.13
C ARG A 748 2.57 17.59 -9.34
N TYR A 749 2.30 17.49 -8.04
CA TYR A 749 2.19 18.66 -7.18
C TYR A 749 3.51 19.42 -7.07
N ALA A 750 4.63 18.70 -6.93
CA ALA A 750 5.95 19.31 -6.87
C ALA A 750 6.30 20.04 -8.17
N THR A 751 6.05 19.43 -9.34
CA THR A 751 6.28 20.09 -10.63
C THR A 751 5.37 21.29 -10.83
N ASN A 752 4.10 21.22 -10.43
CA ASN A 752 3.19 22.36 -10.53
C ASN A 752 3.64 23.55 -9.64
N ILE A 753 4.20 23.28 -8.46
CA ILE A 753 4.77 24.31 -7.58
C ILE A 753 6.01 24.93 -8.24
N LEU A 754 6.89 24.10 -8.81
CA LEU A 754 8.08 24.57 -9.52
C LEU A 754 7.70 25.41 -10.75
N ASP A 755 6.67 25.00 -11.50
CA ASP A 755 6.14 25.77 -12.64
C ASP A 755 5.71 27.18 -12.19
N ALA A 756 4.94 27.28 -11.10
CA ALA A 756 4.52 28.58 -10.55
C ALA A 756 5.69 29.47 -10.11
N ILE A 757 6.78 28.86 -9.58
CA ILE A 757 8.01 29.60 -9.25
C ILE A 757 8.71 30.08 -10.53
N LEU A 758 8.90 29.21 -11.52
CA LEU A 758 9.56 29.54 -12.78
C LEU A 758 8.84 30.69 -13.51
N GLU A 759 7.51 30.66 -13.52
CA GLU A 759 6.66 31.74 -14.03
C GLU A 759 6.83 33.03 -13.21
N GLY A 760 6.82 32.95 -11.88
CA GLY A 760 7.03 34.10 -11.00
C GLY A 760 8.42 34.74 -11.10
N THR A 761 9.45 33.95 -11.45
CA THR A 761 10.82 34.44 -11.68
C THR A 761 11.07 35.01 -13.07
N GLY A 762 10.08 34.95 -13.97
CA GLY A 762 10.19 35.46 -15.34
C GLY A 762 11.03 34.59 -16.29
N ILE A 763 11.39 33.37 -15.89
CA ILE A 763 12.10 32.40 -16.73
C ILE A 763 11.15 31.85 -17.81
N SER A 764 9.85 31.80 -17.52
CA SER A 764 8.78 31.45 -18.47
C SER A 764 7.89 32.68 -18.73
N PRO A 765 7.38 32.90 -19.96
CA PRO A 765 6.47 34.01 -20.24
C PRO A 765 5.17 33.89 -19.44
N SER A 766 4.78 34.96 -18.74
CA SER A 766 3.51 35.06 -18.02
C SER A 766 2.35 35.23 -19.00
N ILE A 767 1.85 34.11 -19.52
CA ILE A 767 0.66 34.07 -20.38
C ILE A 767 -0.55 33.85 -19.46
N PRO A 768 -1.61 34.69 -19.52
CA PRO A 768 -2.81 34.48 -18.71
C PRO A 768 -3.41 33.08 -18.97
N GLU A 769 -3.48 32.21 -17.95
CA GLU A 769 -4.05 30.88 -18.11
C GLU A 769 -5.60 30.92 -18.22
N PRO A 770 -6.25 29.94 -18.88
CA PRO A 770 -7.71 29.82 -18.85
C PRO A 770 -8.23 29.64 -17.42
N SER A 771 -9.39 30.22 -17.10
CA SER A 771 -9.94 30.23 -15.74
C SER A 771 -10.03 28.83 -15.10
N SER A 772 -9.70 28.71 -13.82
CA SER A 772 -9.67 27.41 -13.13
C SER A 772 -11.07 26.83 -12.91
N THR A 773 -11.20 25.51 -13.02
CA THR A 773 -12.42 24.75 -12.72
C THR A 773 -12.29 24.00 -11.39
N LEU A 774 -13.39 23.46 -10.86
CA LEU A 774 -13.33 22.55 -9.70
C LEU A 774 -12.41 21.33 -9.94
N ALA A 775 -12.22 20.96 -11.21
CA ALA A 775 -11.32 19.88 -11.63
C ALA A 775 -9.83 20.29 -11.72
N ASP A 776 -9.51 21.56 -11.45
CA ASP A 776 -8.14 22.08 -11.30
C ASP A 776 -7.73 22.22 -9.83
N VAL A 777 -8.70 22.34 -8.92
CA VAL A 777 -8.44 22.55 -7.49
C VAL A 777 -7.96 21.25 -6.82
N PRO A 778 -6.81 21.27 -6.12
CA PRO A 778 -6.34 20.12 -5.33
C PRO A 778 -7.44 19.58 -4.40
N VAL A 779 -7.49 18.26 -4.19
CA VAL A 779 -8.54 17.58 -3.40
C VAL A 779 -9.92 17.57 -4.07
N LEU A 780 -10.43 18.72 -4.55
CA LEU A 780 -11.75 18.77 -5.21
C LEU A 780 -11.76 18.08 -6.57
N LYS A 781 -10.65 18.17 -7.34
CA LYS A 781 -10.47 17.40 -8.58
C LYS A 781 -10.59 15.89 -8.35
N ALA A 782 -10.47 15.44 -7.10
CA ALA A 782 -10.67 14.06 -6.73
C ALA A 782 -12.14 13.63 -6.90
N PHE A 783 -13.10 14.53 -6.72
CA PHE A 783 -14.53 14.23 -6.73
C PHE A 783 -15.29 14.83 -7.90
N VAL A 784 -14.60 15.52 -8.80
CA VAL A 784 -15.20 16.17 -9.96
C VAL A 784 -14.54 15.66 -11.23
N VAL A 785 -15.34 15.50 -12.28
CA VAL A 785 -14.90 15.23 -13.65
C VAL A 785 -14.85 16.57 -14.37
N ARG A 786 -13.71 16.86 -15.03
CA ARG A 786 -13.62 18.01 -15.94
C ARG A 786 -14.61 17.82 -17.07
N ASP A 787 -15.14 18.90 -17.62
CA ASP A 787 -16.03 18.85 -18.79
C ASP A 787 -15.51 17.82 -19.82
N PRO A 788 -16.26 16.73 -20.06
CA PRO A 788 -15.79 15.59 -20.84
C PRO A 788 -15.66 15.94 -22.32
N PHE A 789 -16.21 17.08 -22.75
CA PHE A 789 -15.98 17.62 -24.08
C PHE A 789 -14.60 18.28 -24.24
N GLY A 790 -13.81 18.44 -23.17
CA GLY A 790 -12.46 19.02 -23.17
C GLY A 790 -11.39 18.17 -23.86
N ALA A 791 -10.14 18.66 -23.98
CA ALA A 791 -8.98 18.04 -24.68
C ALA A 791 -8.57 16.55 -24.40
N GLN A 792 -9.35 15.77 -23.66
CA GLN A 792 -9.19 14.32 -23.44
C GLN A 792 -10.51 13.58 -23.68
N ASN A 793 -11.10 13.78 -24.84
CA ASN A 793 -12.43 13.36 -25.26
C ASN A 793 -12.39 11.97 -25.92
N GLU A 794 -13.26 11.06 -25.46
CA GLU A 794 -13.28 9.64 -25.84
C GLU A 794 -13.55 9.46 -27.34
N SER A 795 -14.52 10.22 -27.89
CA SER A 795 -14.86 10.16 -29.31
C SER A 795 -13.69 10.56 -30.21
N VAL A 796 -12.88 11.54 -29.78
CA VAL A 796 -11.69 11.96 -30.55
C VAL A 796 -10.64 10.86 -30.56
N ASN A 797 -10.42 10.18 -29.43
CA ASN A 797 -9.48 9.05 -29.36
C ASN A 797 -9.94 7.89 -30.27
N LYS A 798 -11.20 7.47 -30.15
CA LYS A 798 -11.79 6.41 -31.00
C LYS A 798 -11.70 6.74 -32.49
N PHE A 799 -11.89 8.01 -32.84
CA PHE A 799 -11.69 8.47 -34.22
C PHE A 799 -10.26 8.23 -34.69
N TYR A 800 -9.26 8.63 -33.90
CA TYR A 800 -7.85 8.46 -34.25
C TYR A 800 -7.41 6.98 -34.26
N GLU A 801 -7.97 6.14 -33.38
CA GLU A 801 -7.79 4.68 -33.38
C GLU A 801 -8.31 4.06 -34.68
N LYS A 802 -9.56 4.38 -35.04
CA LYS A 802 -10.17 3.90 -36.29
C LYS A 802 -9.41 4.39 -37.53
N LEU A 803 -8.96 5.64 -37.54
CA LEU A 803 -8.14 6.18 -38.63
C LEU A 803 -6.85 5.38 -38.82
N GLU A 804 -6.14 5.05 -37.75
CA GLU A 804 -4.89 4.30 -37.84
C GLU A 804 -5.11 2.86 -38.29
N ASP A 805 -6.13 2.18 -37.75
CA ASP A 805 -6.51 0.85 -38.20
C ASP A 805 -6.76 0.84 -39.71
N TYR A 806 -7.52 1.83 -40.21
CA TYR A 806 -7.84 1.94 -41.62
C TYR A 806 -6.61 2.27 -42.47
N GLN A 807 -5.69 3.09 -41.96
CA GLN A 807 -4.42 3.40 -42.62
C GLN A 807 -3.48 2.18 -42.69
N LYS A 808 -3.39 1.39 -41.62
CA LYS A 808 -2.58 0.17 -41.57
C LYS A 808 -3.09 -0.84 -42.58
N ASN A 809 -4.40 -1.07 -42.62
CA ASN A 809 -5.00 -2.00 -43.55
C ASN A 809 -4.95 -1.47 -45.00
N GLU A 810 -5.14 -0.16 -45.23
CA GLU A 810 -4.91 0.47 -46.54
C GLU A 810 -3.46 0.23 -47.02
N LYS A 811 -2.48 0.44 -46.13
CA LYS A 811 -1.06 0.23 -46.45
C LYS A 811 -0.75 -1.24 -46.74
N ALA A 812 -1.32 -2.17 -45.96
CA ALA A 812 -1.16 -3.60 -46.20
C ALA A 812 -1.74 -4.01 -47.57
N LEU A 813 -2.94 -3.55 -47.91
CA LEU A 813 -3.55 -3.79 -49.22
C LEU A 813 -2.70 -3.23 -50.37
N LYS A 814 -2.13 -2.03 -50.22
CA LYS A 814 -1.19 -1.45 -51.20
C LYS A 814 0.07 -2.29 -51.37
N GLU A 815 0.61 -2.81 -50.28
CA GLU A 815 1.81 -3.65 -50.31
C GLU A 815 1.53 -4.99 -51.00
N PHE A 816 0.37 -5.61 -50.74
CA PHE A 816 -0.03 -6.85 -51.42
C PHE A 816 -0.22 -6.65 -52.93
N LEU A 817 -0.82 -5.53 -53.35
CA LEU A 817 -0.88 -5.18 -54.78
C LEU A 817 0.51 -5.00 -55.39
N LYS A 818 1.41 -4.30 -54.68
CA LYS A 818 2.79 -4.06 -55.15
C LYS A 818 3.62 -5.34 -55.26
N THR A 819 3.39 -6.29 -54.35
CA THR A 819 4.11 -7.58 -54.30
C THR A 819 3.44 -8.68 -55.13
N GLY A 820 2.23 -8.46 -55.64
CA GLY A 820 1.46 -9.43 -56.42
C GLY A 820 0.81 -10.54 -55.58
N ASP A 821 0.73 -10.40 -54.25
CA ASP A 821 0.10 -11.39 -53.35
C ASP A 821 -1.43 -11.24 -53.36
N ILE A 822 -2.06 -11.66 -54.46
CA ILE A 822 -3.50 -11.48 -54.71
C ILE A 822 -4.37 -12.27 -53.71
N ILE A 823 -3.86 -13.38 -53.17
CA ILE A 823 -4.59 -14.20 -52.19
C ILE A 823 -4.76 -13.39 -50.90
N LYS A 824 -3.66 -12.90 -50.31
CA LYS A 824 -3.74 -12.08 -49.09
C LYS A 824 -4.45 -10.75 -49.31
N PHE A 825 -4.33 -10.18 -50.51
CA PHE A 825 -5.08 -8.99 -50.88
C PHE A 825 -6.59 -9.24 -50.80
N ASN A 826 -7.08 -10.31 -51.43
CA ASN A 826 -8.50 -10.63 -51.42
C ASN A 826 -9.00 -11.01 -50.02
N GLU A 827 -8.25 -11.82 -49.27
CA GLU A 827 -8.58 -12.18 -47.88
C GLU A 827 -8.71 -10.95 -46.98
N LEU A 828 -7.74 -10.03 -47.03
CA LEU A 828 -7.77 -8.83 -46.19
C LEU A 828 -8.88 -7.86 -46.63
N LYS A 829 -9.12 -7.75 -47.94
CA LYS A 829 -10.19 -6.91 -48.49
C LYS A 829 -11.59 -7.42 -48.14
N GLU A 830 -11.79 -8.74 -48.15
CA GLU A 830 -13.04 -9.39 -47.74
C GLU A 830 -13.27 -9.28 -46.23
N LYS A 831 -12.20 -9.37 -45.43
CA LYS A 831 -12.28 -9.19 -43.98
C LYS A 831 -12.57 -7.74 -43.56
N HIS A 832 -12.22 -6.76 -44.40
CA HIS A 832 -12.35 -5.34 -44.12
C HIS A 832 -13.09 -4.56 -45.23
N PRO A 833 -14.36 -4.90 -45.54
CA PRO A 833 -15.13 -4.23 -46.58
C PRO A 833 -15.34 -2.73 -46.29
N GLU A 834 -15.35 -2.34 -45.01
CA GLU A 834 -15.47 -0.97 -44.51
C GLU A 834 -14.35 -0.03 -44.97
N LEU A 835 -13.21 -0.58 -45.43
CA LEU A 835 -12.12 0.22 -45.98
C LEU A 835 -12.48 0.88 -47.31
N LEU A 836 -13.46 0.36 -48.04
CA LEU A 836 -13.82 0.84 -49.38
C LEU A 836 -12.58 1.05 -50.24
N PHE A 837 -11.83 -0.04 -50.47
CA PHE A 837 -10.55 -0.01 -51.16
C PHE A 837 -10.74 -0.10 -52.68
N PHE A 838 -10.23 0.90 -53.38
CA PHE A 838 -10.32 1.05 -54.83
C PHE A 838 -8.93 1.07 -55.46
N TYR A 839 -8.87 0.62 -56.72
CA TYR A 839 -7.69 0.75 -57.57
C TYR A 839 -8.09 1.51 -58.83
N ASP A 840 -7.50 2.68 -59.02
CA ASP A 840 -7.67 3.49 -60.21
C ASP A 840 -6.63 3.08 -61.26
N PHE A 841 -7.08 2.30 -62.25
CA PHE A 841 -6.25 1.81 -63.35
C PHE A 841 -5.72 2.93 -64.25
N LYS A 842 -6.39 4.09 -64.33
CA LYS A 842 -5.99 5.19 -65.23
C LYS A 842 -4.81 5.98 -64.66
N ASN A 843 -4.77 6.13 -63.34
CA ASN A 843 -3.74 6.89 -62.64
C ASN A 843 -2.72 6.01 -61.90
N ASP A 844 -2.89 4.69 -61.93
CA ASP A 844 -2.10 3.71 -61.17
C ASP A 844 -2.10 4.02 -59.66
N VAL A 845 -3.28 4.35 -59.11
CA VAL A 845 -3.43 4.73 -57.70
C VAL A 845 -4.38 3.79 -56.98
N ALA A 846 -3.85 3.06 -56.01
CA ALA A 846 -4.64 2.34 -55.02
C ALA A 846 -4.97 3.25 -53.83
N TYR A 847 -6.20 3.22 -53.30
CA TYR A 847 -6.57 3.95 -52.09
C TYR A 847 -7.80 3.40 -51.38
N SER A 848 -7.89 3.67 -50.08
CA SER A 848 -9.12 3.49 -49.30
C SER A 848 -9.90 4.81 -49.24
N ALA A 849 -11.16 4.81 -49.67
CA ALA A 849 -12.02 6.00 -49.58
C ALA A 849 -12.30 6.36 -48.11
N SER A 850 -12.54 5.36 -47.27
CA SER A 850 -12.74 5.53 -45.83
C SER A 850 -11.52 6.12 -45.14
N ALA A 851 -10.31 5.60 -45.40
CA ALA A 851 -9.07 6.14 -44.86
C ALA A 851 -8.75 7.55 -45.41
N ARG A 852 -9.16 7.86 -46.64
CA ARG A 852 -9.04 9.21 -47.22
C ARG A 852 -9.95 10.22 -46.51
N TYR A 853 -11.22 9.86 -46.27
CA TYR A 853 -12.17 10.67 -45.51
C TYR A 853 -11.72 10.88 -44.06
N LEU A 854 -11.33 9.81 -43.36
CA LEU A 854 -10.82 9.94 -41.99
C LEU A 854 -9.56 10.83 -41.95
N ARG A 855 -8.70 10.78 -42.98
CA ARG A 855 -7.57 11.73 -43.09
C ARG A 855 -8.01 13.17 -43.28
N SER A 856 -9.10 13.47 -44.02
CA SER A 856 -9.58 14.85 -44.16
C SER A 856 -10.15 15.36 -42.84
N VAL A 857 -10.95 14.56 -42.14
CA VAL A 857 -11.46 14.91 -40.80
C VAL A 857 -10.32 15.13 -39.80
N ALA A 858 -9.24 14.34 -39.89
CA ALA A 858 -8.06 14.54 -39.04
C ALA A 858 -7.38 15.90 -39.30
N ARG A 859 -7.41 16.40 -40.55
CA ARG A 859 -6.96 17.77 -40.86
C ARG A 859 -7.85 18.81 -40.21
N ASP A 860 -9.18 18.64 -40.27
CA ASP A 860 -10.12 19.57 -39.62
C ASP A 860 -9.90 19.63 -38.09
N LEU A 861 -9.72 18.47 -37.45
CA LEU A 861 -9.36 18.38 -36.02
C LEU A 861 -7.99 19.01 -35.72
N SER A 862 -7.05 18.93 -36.66
CA SER A 862 -5.75 19.57 -36.55
C SER A 862 -5.87 21.10 -36.63
N GLU A 863 -6.70 21.64 -37.53
CA GLU A 863 -6.95 23.08 -37.62
C GLU A 863 -7.64 23.64 -36.37
N LEU A 864 -8.66 22.94 -35.85
CA LEU A 864 -9.31 23.31 -34.59
C LEU A 864 -8.30 23.36 -33.42
N ARG A 865 -7.35 22.43 -33.40
CA ARG A 865 -6.29 22.38 -32.38
C ARG A 865 -5.27 23.53 -32.54
N LYS A 866 -4.91 23.91 -33.76
CA LYS A 866 -4.04 25.07 -34.00
C LYS A 866 -4.69 26.35 -33.45
N LYS A 867 -5.99 26.54 -33.72
CA LYS A 867 -6.77 27.67 -33.17
C LYS A 867 -6.84 27.64 -31.65
N GLU A 868 -7.03 26.46 -31.07
CA GLU A 868 -6.99 26.29 -29.61
C GLU A 868 -5.63 26.70 -29.01
N ASP A 869 -4.52 26.30 -29.64
CA ASP A 869 -3.16 26.66 -29.22
C ASP A 869 -2.89 28.17 -29.38
N GLU A 870 -3.42 28.81 -30.42
CA GLU A 870 -3.35 30.26 -30.63
C GLU A 870 -4.07 31.03 -29.52
N ILE A 871 -5.31 30.62 -29.20
CA ILE A 871 -6.11 31.21 -28.12
C ILE A 871 -5.40 31.04 -26.77
N PHE A 872 -4.84 29.85 -26.53
CA PHE A 872 -4.09 29.57 -25.31
C PHE A 872 -2.88 30.50 -25.16
N ARG A 873 -2.10 30.70 -26.24
CA ARG A 873 -0.90 31.54 -26.28
C ARG A 873 -1.19 33.04 -26.36
N HIS A 874 -2.45 33.45 -26.50
CA HIS A 874 -2.85 34.85 -26.63
C HIS A 874 -2.47 35.67 -25.38
N LYS A 875 -1.66 36.72 -25.53
CA LYS A 875 -1.08 37.43 -24.37
C LYS A 875 -2.05 38.37 -23.63
N THR A 876 -3.09 38.85 -24.32
CA THR A 876 -4.00 39.90 -23.81
C THR A 876 -5.43 39.43 -23.58
N MET A 877 -5.76 38.18 -23.89
CA MET A 877 -7.13 37.65 -23.71
C MET A 877 -7.34 37.29 -22.23
N SER A 878 -8.51 37.63 -21.69
CA SER A 878 -8.83 37.33 -20.28
C SER A 878 -8.93 35.82 -20.02
N SER A 879 -8.68 35.40 -18.78
CA SER A 879 -8.76 33.98 -18.39
C SER A 879 -10.14 33.35 -18.63
N GLU A 880 -11.22 34.10 -18.41
CA GLU A 880 -12.60 33.62 -18.63
C GLU A 880 -12.91 33.49 -20.12
N GLU A 881 -12.57 34.50 -20.92
CA GLU A 881 -12.77 34.46 -22.37
C GLU A 881 -11.96 33.33 -23.02
N LYS A 882 -10.72 33.11 -22.57
CA LYS A 882 -9.90 31.96 -22.98
C LYS A 882 -10.59 30.65 -22.68
N ARG A 883 -11.12 30.47 -21.46
CA ARG A 883 -11.81 29.25 -21.06
C ARG A 883 -13.02 28.98 -21.95
N LEU A 884 -13.87 29.98 -22.14
CA LEU A 884 -15.08 29.87 -22.95
C LEU A 884 -14.77 29.42 -24.39
N LYS A 885 -13.83 30.09 -25.05
CA LYS A 885 -13.44 29.76 -26.43
C LYS A 885 -12.78 28.39 -26.55
N ILE A 886 -11.95 28.01 -25.57
CA ILE A 886 -11.33 26.68 -25.53
C ILE A 886 -12.40 25.61 -25.38
N ASP A 887 -13.33 25.75 -24.43
CA ASP A 887 -14.37 24.76 -24.17
C ASP A 887 -15.31 24.60 -25.37
N GLU A 888 -15.53 25.67 -26.13
CA GLU A 888 -16.28 25.65 -27.39
C GLU A 888 -15.56 24.87 -28.50
N ILE A 889 -14.26 25.14 -28.72
CA ILE A 889 -13.45 24.38 -29.68
C ILE A 889 -13.39 22.89 -29.28
N ASP A 890 -13.27 22.63 -27.99
CA ASP A 890 -13.27 21.30 -27.39
C ASP A 890 -14.59 20.55 -27.72
N ARG A 891 -15.76 21.17 -27.50
CA ARG A 891 -17.07 20.63 -27.94
C ARG A 891 -17.16 20.39 -29.44
N LEU A 892 -16.63 21.31 -30.25
CA LEU A 892 -16.62 21.18 -31.71
C LEU A 892 -15.79 19.97 -32.17
N LYS A 893 -14.60 19.77 -31.59
CA LYS A 893 -13.75 18.60 -31.89
C LYS A 893 -14.49 17.30 -31.60
N VAL A 894 -15.20 17.19 -30.48
CA VAL A 894 -16.04 16.02 -30.17
C VAL A 894 -17.12 15.83 -31.23
N GLY A 895 -17.86 16.90 -31.55
CA GLY A 895 -18.93 16.84 -32.55
C GLY A 895 -18.41 16.35 -33.92
N VAL A 896 -17.25 16.86 -34.35
CA VAL A 896 -16.59 16.42 -35.59
C VAL A 896 -16.22 14.94 -35.53
N ALA A 897 -15.57 14.49 -34.45
CA ALA A 897 -15.17 13.09 -34.30
C ALA A 897 -16.37 12.14 -34.23
N LYS A 898 -17.42 12.48 -33.47
CA LYS A 898 -18.68 11.71 -33.40
C LYS A 898 -19.32 11.54 -34.77
N ARG A 899 -19.45 12.64 -35.52
CA ARG A 899 -20.01 12.59 -36.88
C ARG A 899 -19.22 11.68 -37.80
N ALA A 900 -17.89 11.78 -37.76
CA ALA A 900 -17.02 10.93 -38.57
C ALA A 900 -17.15 9.45 -38.19
N LEU A 901 -17.20 9.13 -36.89
CA LEU A 901 -17.38 7.76 -36.41
C LEU A 901 -18.74 7.17 -36.77
N ALA A 902 -19.81 7.98 -36.75
CA ALA A 902 -21.17 7.56 -37.08
C ALA A 902 -21.35 7.10 -38.55
N LEU A 903 -20.45 7.49 -39.46
CA LEU A 903 -20.46 7.06 -40.86
C LEU A 903 -19.92 5.63 -41.06
N PHE A 904 -19.35 5.03 -40.02
CA PHE A 904 -18.74 3.70 -40.08
C PHE A 904 -19.29 2.79 -38.98
N PRO A 905 -20.61 2.52 -38.91
CA PRO A 905 -21.14 1.59 -37.93
C PRO A 905 -20.60 0.18 -38.18
N ALA A 906 -20.32 -0.53 -37.09
CA ALA A 906 -20.41 -1.97 -37.10
C ALA A 906 -21.91 -2.30 -37.14
N GLU A 907 -22.33 -3.04 -38.17
CA GLU A 907 -23.58 -3.79 -38.30
C GLU A 907 -24.78 -3.18 -39.08
N GLU A 908 -25.26 -1.93 -38.95
CA GLU A 908 -26.36 -1.42 -39.84
C GLU A 908 -26.38 0.12 -40.06
N PRO A 909 -26.69 0.65 -41.27
CA PRO A 909 -26.78 2.09 -41.53
C PRO A 909 -28.22 2.60 -41.65
N ILE A 910 -28.75 3.35 -40.67
CA ILE A 910 -30.05 4.05 -40.79
C ILE A 910 -30.03 5.48 -40.21
N VAL A 911 -30.32 6.44 -41.11
CA VAL A 911 -30.92 7.78 -40.95
C VAL A 911 -30.19 8.80 -40.07
N LEU A 912 -29.30 9.58 -40.69
CA LEU A 912 -28.67 10.78 -40.09
C LEU A 912 -28.74 12.02 -41.00
N GLU A 913 -29.49 11.99 -42.11
CA GLU A 913 -29.49 13.06 -43.11
C GLU A 913 -30.08 14.39 -42.60
N LYS A 914 -31.03 14.33 -41.66
CA LYS A 914 -31.75 15.52 -41.16
C LYS A 914 -31.06 16.23 -39.99
N GLN A 915 -30.22 15.53 -39.22
CA GLN A 915 -29.44 16.12 -38.11
C GLN A 915 -28.06 16.63 -38.57
N LEU A 916 -27.55 16.14 -39.71
CA LEU A 916 -26.30 16.59 -40.32
C LEU A 916 -26.36 18.02 -40.88
N PHE A 917 -27.56 18.52 -41.20
CA PHE A 917 -27.76 19.84 -41.79
C PHE A 917 -27.65 20.99 -40.77
N ASP A 918 -28.15 20.80 -39.55
CA ASP A 918 -28.25 21.88 -38.55
C ASP A 918 -26.91 22.19 -37.85
N ALA A 919 -26.00 21.22 -37.73
CA ALA A 919 -24.68 21.41 -37.10
C ALA A 919 -23.68 22.16 -37.99
N SER A 920 -23.87 22.15 -39.33
CA SER A 920 -23.02 22.90 -40.27
C SER A 920 -23.19 24.41 -40.14
N ASN A 921 -24.35 24.89 -39.67
CA ASN A 921 -24.63 26.32 -39.57
C ASN A 921 -23.95 26.95 -38.34
N GLN A 922 -23.76 26.21 -37.25
CA GLN A 922 -23.14 26.74 -36.02
C GLN A 922 -21.64 27.05 -36.15
N LEU A 923 -20.93 26.48 -37.14
CA LEU A 923 -19.48 26.65 -37.26
C LEU A 923 -19.07 27.98 -37.91
N GLY A 924 -19.93 28.51 -38.79
CA GLY A 924 -19.72 29.81 -39.44
C GLY A 924 -19.96 30.99 -38.51
N ASP A 925 -20.81 30.81 -37.49
CA ASP A 925 -21.23 31.87 -36.58
C ASP A 925 -20.25 32.15 -35.43
N VAL A 926 -19.38 31.19 -35.09
CA VAL A 926 -18.51 31.28 -33.90
C VAL A 926 -17.18 31.97 -34.18
N LEU A 927 -16.60 31.76 -35.37
CA LEU A 927 -15.29 32.32 -35.74
C LEU A 927 -15.26 32.53 -37.26
N ASN A 928 -15.41 33.79 -37.69
CA ASN A 928 -15.46 34.27 -39.09
C ASN A 928 -14.36 33.73 -40.04
N ASP A 929 -13.32 33.07 -39.51
CA ASP A 929 -12.15 32.56 -40.23
C ASP A 929 -11.94 31.04 -40.13
N VAL A 930 -12.91 30.25 -39.63
CA VAL A 930 -12.85 28.76 -39.73
C VAL A 930 -13.46 28.36 -41.07
N PRO A 931 -12.75 27.58 -41.91
CA PRO A 931 -13.38 27.00 -43.10
C PRO A 931 -14.66 26.29 -42.67
N LEU A 932 -15.79 26.59 -43.33
CA LEU A 932 -17.00 25.79 -43.19
C LEU A 932 -16.58 24.32 -43.31
N LEU A 933 -16.88 23.50 -42.29
CA LEU A 933 -16.70 22.04 -42.38
C LEU A 933 -17.17 21.63 -43.76
N SER A 934 -16.28 20.99 -44.54
CA SER A 934 -16.50 20.56 -45.91
C SER A 934 -17.99 20.41 -46.22
N ARG A 935 -18.58 21.44 -46.85
CA ARG A 935 -19.97 21.42 -47.34
C ARG A 935 -20.15 20.37 -48.43
N GLU A 936 -19.07 19.78 -48.90
CA GLU A 936 -19.12 18.65 -49.81
C GLU A 936 -19.75 17.49 -49.04
N LYS A 937 -20.94 17.07 -49.51
CA LYS A 937 -21.36 15.67 -49.40
C LYS A 937 -20.09 14.84 -49.57
N PRO A 938 -19.80 13.85 -48.69
CA PRO A 938 -18.62 13.05 -48.88
C PRO A 938 -18.63 12.61 -50.34
N ASP A 939 -17.62 13.05 -51.10
CA ASP A 939 -17.47 12.70 -52.51
C ASP A 939 -17.01 11.25 -52.53
N ILE A 940 -17.88 10.37 -52.01
CA ILE A 940 -17.93 8.97 -52.36
C ILE A 940 -18.36 9.04 -53.81
N TYR A 941 -17.39 9.24 -54.70
CA TYR A 941 -17.54 9.25 -56.16
C TYR A 941 -18.75 8.40 -56.53
N ASN A 942 -19.76 9.04 -57.12
CA ASN A 942 -21.04 8.47 -57.51
C ASN A 942 -20.96 6.94 -57.69
N MET A 943 -21.28 6.17 -56.64
CA MET A 943 -21.10 4.70 -56.64
C MET A 943 -21.92 4.01 -57.75
N LEU A 944 -22.93 4.72 -58.29
CA LEU A 944 -23.70 4.30 -59.46
C LEU A 944 -22.87 4.29 -60.76
N ASP A 945 -21.89 5.18 -60.93
CA ASP A 945 -21.08 5.24 -62.16
C ASP A 945 -19.94 4.20 -62.17
N LEU A 946 -19.37 3.88 -61.00
CA LEU A 946 -18.35 2.82 -60.88
C LEU A 946 -18.93 1.40 -60.99
N SER A 947 -20.22 1.22 -60.71
CA SER A 947 -20.91 -0.06 -60.93
C SER A 947 -21.17 -0.40 -62.40
N ARG A 948 -20.99 0.57 -63.31
CA ARG A 948 -21.20 0.37 -64.75
C ARG A 948 -19.95 -0.04 -65.52
N GLU A 949 -18.76 0.18 -64.96
CA GLU A 949 -17.49 -0.29 -65.55
C GLU A 949 -17.08 -1.71 -65.06
N TYR A 950 -17.89 -2.35 -64.21
CA TYR A 950 -17.78 -3.77 -63.87
C TYR A 950 -19.08 -4.51 -64.20
N LYS A 951 -19.22 -4.90 -65.48
CA LYS A 951 -20.02 -6.04 -65.91
C LYS A 951 -19.22 -6.92 -66.84
#